data_AF-A0A672PM63-F1
#
_entry.id   AF-A0A672PM63-F1
#
_cell.length_a   1.000
_cell.length_b   1.000
_cell.length_c   1.000
_cell.angle_alpha   90.00
_cell.angle_beta   90.00
_cell.angle_gamma   90.00
#
_symmetry.space_group_name_H-M   'P 1'
#
loop_
_entity.id
_entity.type
_entity.pdbx_description
1 polymer ?
#
loop_
_entity_poly.entity_id
_entity_poly.type
_entity_poly.pdbx_seq_one_letter_code
_entity_poly.pdbx_strand_id
1 'polypeptide(L)'
;AASSSSGRRWMELSMEEQRAYVMRLLDALEVTDRDKRLKVARAILYLAQGVFDECDTETDVLYWSRHNVFLLYDMGIFTALLELLSMEIDNNQACSSAVRKPAISLADSTELRVLLSIMYLMVETIRVEMEGDSPERKAAREAFKTELGSPLYNGEPFALLLFTMVTKFCSMNAPHFPMKKVLLLLWKTILFTLGGFEELQEMKVRMRELLSLPPLPEDSIKVVRNMRAASPPASAMELIEQQQQQKRGRRSRRPLVKQDSLDTYNERDPFKNDDARDEEDDPEDVDSGIEGEVDPLDRDVIIQPPPPPPPLRPPTERVSFPKGLPWAPKVREKDIEHFLETSRNKFIGFTLGNCQSESPLLIGQGEEEVEETPAEILYLGMLPSLSQYVIALLKLLLAAAPTSKAKTDSINILADVLPEEMPITVLQSMKLGIDVNRHKEIIVKAIAALLLLLLKHFKLNHIYQFEYVAQHLVFANCIPLILKFFNQNIMSYISAKNSICALDFPHCVVHEMPELTAESLEAGDSNQFCWRNLFSCINLLRILNKITKWKHSRTMMLVVFKSAPILKRALKVKQAMMQLYVLKLLKIQTKYLGRQWRKSNMKTMSAIYQKVRHRLNDDWAYGNDIDARPWDFQAEECALRESIEKFNMRRYDKNQNSEFTPVDNCLQSVLGQRVDLPEDFHYSYEMWLEREVFSQPIQWEGLLQAQ
;
A
#
# COMPACT_ATOMS: atom_id res chain seq x y z
N ALA A 1 10.41 -32.24 25.45
CA ALA A 1 11.40 -32.73 26.41
C ALA A 1 12.79 -32.59 25.80
N ALA A 2 13.43 -31.45 26.03
CA ALA A 2 14.79 -31.17 25.58
C ALA A 2 15.79 -31.70 26.62
N SER A 3 15.77 -33.02 26.89
CA SER A 3 16.84 -33.61 27.67
C SER A 3 18.01 -33.90 26.73
N SER A 4 19.04 -33.07 26.80
CA SER A 4 20.36 -33.47 26.31
C SER A 4 20.75 -34.80 26.98
N SER A 5 21.63 -35.57 26.34
CA SER A 5 22.15 -36.87 26.80
C SER A 5 22.84 -36.87 28.19
N SER A 6 22.74 -35.78 28.95
CA SER A 6 23.30 -35.60 30.30
C SER A 6 22.28 -35.20 31.38
N GLY A 7 21.00 -34.96 31.04
CA GLY A 7 19.96 -34.61 32.04
C GLY A 7 20.13 -33.24 32.73
N ARG A 8 21.06 -32.39 32.28
CA ARG A 8 21.26 -31.01 32.79
C ARG A 8 20.33 -30.02 32.12
N ARG A 9 19.92 -28.97 32.86
CA ARG A 9 19.05 -27.88 32.39
C ARG A 9 19.74 -27.03 31.33
N TRP A 10 18.99 -26.50 30.34
CA TRP A 10 19.54 -25.63 29.29
C TRP A 10 20.29 -24.43 29.86
N MET A 11 19.74 -23.83 30.91
CA MET A 11 20.31 -22.64 31.57
C MET A 11 21.64 -22.93 32.28
N GLU A 12 21.96 -24.19 32.58
CA GLU A 12 23.19 -24.60 33.26
C GLU A 12 24.32 -24.97 32.30
N LEU A 13 24.02 -25.08 31.00
CA LEU A 13 24.99 -25.44 29.97
C LEU A 13 25.94 -24.28 29.67
N SER A 14 27.21 -24.62 29.43
CA SER A 14 28.18 -23.66 28.90
C SER A 14 27.84 -23.25 27.47
N MET A 15 28.35 -22.08 27.03
CA MET A 15 28.12 -21.60 25.66
C MET A 15 28.59 -22.58 24.59
N GLU A 16 29.65 -23.35 24.84
CA GLU A 16 30.15 -24.37 23.91
C GLU A 16 29.21 -25.57 23.82
N GLU A 17 28.66 -26.03 24.95
CA GLU A 17 27.67 -27.11 25.00
C GLU A 17 26.35 -26.69 24.33
N GLN A 18 25.93 -25.44 24.53
CA GLN A 18 24.76 -24.87 23.85
C GLN A 18 24.97 -24.83 22.34
N ARG A 19 26.12 -24.35 21.85
CA ARG A 19 26.48 -24.37 20.43
C ARG A 19 26.48 -25.78 19.86
N ALA A 20 27.10 -26.74 20.56
CA ALA A 20 27.13 -28.14 20.14
C ALA A 20 25.73 -28.80 20.11
N TYR A 21 24.81 -28.36 20.97
CA TYR A 21 23.41 -28.80 20.90
C TYR A 21 22.67 -28.20 19.71
N VAL A 22 22.82 -26.90 19.45
CA VAL A 22 22.21 -26.23 18.29
C VAL A 22 22.74 -26.81 16.98
N MET A 23 24.05 -27.11 16.90
CA MET A 23 24.64 -27.76 15.72
C MET A 23 24.00 -29.12 15.44
N ARG A 24 23.80 -29.95 16.48
CA ARG A 24 23.10 -31.23 16.33
C ARG A 24 21.64 -31.08 15.89
N LEU A 25 20.97 -30.00 16.31
CA LEU A 25 19.62 -29.70 15.83
C LEU A 25 19.64 -29.26 14.36
N LEU A 26 20.65 -28.50 13.93
CA LEU A 26 20.82 -28.10 12.54
C LEU A 26 21.02 -29.32 11.64
N ASP A 27 21.95 -30.23 11.99
CA ASP A 27 22.19 -31.47 11.25
C ASP A 27 20.91 -32.34 11.18
N ALA A 28 20.14 -32.38 12.27
CA ALA A 28 18.88 -33.13 12.33
C ALA A 28 17.73 -32.49 11.55
N LEU A 29 17.85 -31.21 11.18
CA LEU A 29 16.87 -30.48 10.39
C LEU A 29 16.98 -30.80 8.88
N GLU A 30 18.18 -31.20 8.43
CA GLU A 30 18.46 -31.65 7.05
C GLU A 30 17.93 -33.06 6.74
N VAL A 31 17.39 -33.76 7.75
CA VAL A 31 16.85 -35.11 7.60
C VAL A 31 15.60 -35.12 6.71
N THR A 32 15.51 -36.10 5.81
CA THR A 32 14.41 -36.24 4.82
C THR A 32 13.04 -36.58 5.43
N ASP A 33 13.03 -37.16 6.62
CA ASP A 33 11.82 -37.56 7.35
C ASP A 33 11.10 -36.33 7.93
N ARG A 34 9.90 -36.06 7.39
CA ARG A 34 9.06 -34.90 7.75
C ARG A 34 8.70 -34.86 9.23
N ASP A 35 8.37 -36.00 9.84
CA ASP A 35 7.94 -36.03 11.25
C ASP A 35 9.11 -35.75 12.20
N LYS A 36 10.30 -36.25 11.85
CA LYS A 36 11.54 -35.93 12.59
C LYS A 36 11.89 -34.46 12.42
N ARG A 37 11.86 -33.94 11.19
CA ARG A 37 12.12 -32.53 10.91
C ARG A 37 11.19 -31.60 11.68
N LEU A 38 9.89 -31.91 11.75
CA LEU A 38 8.93 -31.15 12.52
C LEU A 38 9.21 -31.18 14.04
N LYS A 39 9.63 -32.33 14.58
CA LYS A 39 10.02 -32.44 16.00
C LYS A 39 11.26 -31.57 16.30
N VAL A 40 12.25 -31.58 15.42
CA VAL A 40 13.46 -30.75 15.53
C VAL A 40 13.11 -29.26 15.43
N ALA A 41 12.29 -28.87 14.44
CA ALA A 41 11.83 -27.49 14.29
C ALA A 41 11.05 -27.02 15.52
N ARG A 42 10.23 -27.87 16.15
CA ARG A 42 9.56 -27.56 17.42
C ARG A 42 10.54 -27.37 18.59
N ALA A 43 11.63 -28.15 18.63
CA ALA A 43 12.69 -27.95 19.62
C ALA A 43 13.40 -26.60 19.42
N ILE A 44 13.70 -26.22 18.18
CA ILE A 44 14.26 -24.90 17.85
C ILE A 44 13.29 -23.78 18.24
N LEU A 45 11.99 -23.94 17.95
CA LEU A 45 10.96 -22.98 18.36
C LEU A 45 10.90 -22.83 19.89
N TYR A 46 11.00 -23.93 20.63
CA TYR A 46 11.02 -23.91 22.08
C TYR A 46 12.26 -23.15 22.64
N LEU A 47 13.44 -23.34 22.02
CA LEU A 47 14.63 -22.55 22.34
C LEU A 47 14.41 -21.06 22.05
N ALA A 48 13.86 -20.72 20.88
CA ALA A 48 13.57 -19.35 20.48
C ALA A 48 12.53 -18.67 21.39
N GLN A 49 11.62 -19.44 22.00
CA GLN A 49 10.66 -18.96 23.00
C GLN A 49 11.24 -18.80 24.40
N GLY A 50 12.53 -19.08 24.60
CA GLY A 50 13.23 -18.81 25.87
C GLY A 50 13.14 -19.91 26.91
N VAL A 51 12.86 -21.16 26.51
CA VAL A 51 12.91 -22.33 27.42
C VAL A 51 12.06 -22.11 28.67
N PHE A 52 10.80 -21.74 28.45
CA PHE A 52 9.90 -21.26 29.50
C PHE A 52 9.63 -22.27 30.62
N ASP A 53 9.80 -23.58 30.38
CA ASP A 53 9.63 -24.63 31.42
C ASP A 53 10.70 -24.57 32.52
N GLU A 54 11.86 -23.97 32.20
CA GLU A 54 12.96 -23.81 33.16
C GLU A 54 12.98 -22.43 33.83
N CYS A 55 12.09 -21.51 33.43
CA CYS A 55 12.07 -20.12 33.89
C CYS A 55 11.01 -19.89 34.99
N ASP A 56 11.37 -19.15 36.03
CA ASP A 56 10.45 -18.81 37.12
C ASP A 56 9.72 -17.46 36.91
N THR A 57 10.27 -16.57 36.09
CA THR A 57 9.71 -15.23 35.85
C THR A 57 9.54 -14.91 34.37
N GLU A 58 8.57 -14.04 34.04
CA GLU A 58 8.35 -13.56 32.67
C GLU A 58 9.59 -12.85 32.09
N THR A 59 10.36 -12.15 32.94
CA THR A 59 11.60 -11.48 32.55
C THR A 59 12.69 -12.45 32.13
N ASP A 60 12.78 -13.60 32.80
CA ASP A 60 13.78 -14.62 32.47
C ASP A 60 13.48 -15.28 31.13
N VAL A 61 12.20 -15.56 30.84
CA VAL A 61 11.76 -16.08 29.53
C VAL A 61 12.18 -15.14 28.40
N LEU A 62 11.97 -13.83 28.58
CA LEU A 62 12.35 -12.83 27.57
C LEU A 62 13.87 -12.70 27.43
N TYR A 63 14.61 -12.78 28.54
CA TYR A 63 16.08 -12.76 28.53
C TYR A 63 16.65 -13.96 27.75
N TRP A 64 16.21 -15.17 28.09
CA TRP A 64 16.67 -16.40 27.44
C TRP A 64 16.19 -16.50 25.99
N SER A 65 14.97 -16.04 25.69
CA SER A 65 14.50 -15.94 24.31
C SER A 65 15.44 -15.07 23.47
N ARG A 66 15.84 -13.90 23.99
CA ARG A 66 16.81 -13.04 23.32
C ARG A 66 18.17 -13.71 23.14
N HIS A 67 18.73 -14.28 24.21
CA HIS A 67 20.01 -14.97 24.17
C HIS A 67 20.02 -16.10 23.14
N ASN A 68 19.00 -16.97 23.19
CA ASN A 68 18.88 -18.12 22.29
C ASN A 68 18.69 -17.68 20.84
N VAL A 69 17.94 -16.61 20.56
CA VAL A 69 17.78 -16.11 19.19
C VAL A 69 19.11 -15.65 18.58
N PHE A 70 19.93 -14.91 19.33
CA PHE A 70 21.26 -14.52 18.83
C PHE A 70 22.14 -15.75 18.60
N LEU A 71 22.12 -16.72 19.52
CA LEU A 71 22.85 -17.98 19.35
C LEU A 71 22.38 -18.75 18.11
N LEU A 72 21.08 -18.85 17.86
CA LEU A 72 20.52 -19.52 16.68
C LEU A 72 20.96 -18.81 15.39
N TYR A 73 21.00 -17.48 15.39
CA TYR A 73 21.49 -16.70 14.26
C TYR A 73 22.98 -16.96 13.99
N ASP A 74 23.82 -16.89 15.02
CA ASP A 74 25.27 -17.14 14.91
C ASP A 74 25.58 -18.55 14.38
N MET A 75 24.70 -19.53 14.63
CA MET A 75 24.84 -20.90 14.14
C MET A 75 24.22 -21.12 12.73
N GLY A 76 23.75 -20.08 12.04
CA GLY A 76 23.24 -20.21 10.67
C GLY A 76 21.85 -20.86 10.56
N ILE A 77 21.07 -20.89 11.65
CA ILE A 77 19.72 -21.49 11.65
C ILE A 77 18.79 -20.73 10.68
N PHE A 78 18.96 -19.41 10.53
CA PHE A 78 18.09 -18.60 9.67
C PHE A 78 18.15 -19.04 8.20
N THR A 79 19.34 -19.29 7.68
CA THR A 79 19.57 -19.75 6.30
C THR A 79 18.96 -21.12 6.07
N ALA A 80 19.15 -22.07 6.99
CA ALA A 80 18.52 -23.38 6.90
C ALA A 80 16.98 -23.30 6.93
N LEU A 81 16.41 -22.44 7.78
CA LEU A 81 14.95 -22.20 7.81
C LEU A 81 14.44 -21.57 6.50
N LEU A 82 15.23 -20.70 5.86
CA LEU A 82 14.87 -20.06 4.59
C LEU A 82 14.77 -21.08 3.45
N GLU A 83 15.72 -22.02 3.38
CA GLU A 83 15.69 -23.10 2.39
C GLU A 83 14.49 -24.03 2.60
N LEU A 84 14.24 -24.43 3.86
CA LEU A 84 13.08 -25.26 4.21
C LEU A 84 11.75 -24.57 3.92
N LEU A 85 11.65 -23.27 4.23
CA LEU A 85 10.47 -22.48 3.93
C LEU A 85 10.24 -22.42 2.41
N SER A 86 11.29 -22.21 1.62
CA SER A 86 11.21 -22.17 0.17
C SER A 86 10.75 -23.50 -0.42
N MET A 87 11.30 -24.62 0.08
CA MET A 87 10.85 -25.96 -0.31
C MET A 87 9.37 -26.20 0.00
N GLU A 88 8.90 -25.76 1.18
CA GLU A 88 7.49 -25.95 1.56
C GLU A 88 6.53 -25.02 0.80
N ILE A 89 7.00 -23.84 0.37
CA ILE A 89 6.24 -22.92 -0.51
C ILE A 89 6.01 -23.52 -1.90
N ASP A 90 6.93 -24.34 -2.40
CA ASP A 90 6.85 -25.00 -3.70
C ASP A 90 6.30 -26.44 -3.63
N ASN A 91 5.83 -26.86 -2.46
CA ASN A 91 5.24 -28.18 -2.24
C ASN A 91 3.85 -28.31 -2.91
N ASN A 92 3.86 -28.75 -4.17
CA ASN A 92 2.66 -28.94 -4.99
C ASN A 92 1.69 -30.00 -4.45
N GLN A 93 2.17 -30.99 -3.69
CA GLN A 93 1.33 -32.05 -3.11
C GLN A 93 0.47 -31.50 -1.97
N ALA A 94 1.06 -30.69 -1.08
CA ALA A 94 0.35 -30.00 -0.01
C ALA A 94 -0.70 -29.04 -0.59
N CYS A 95 -0.34 -28.30 -1.63
CA CYS A 95 -1.26 -27.42 -2.37
C CYS A 95 -2.45 -28.19 -2.95
N SER A 96 -2.18 -29.28 -3.69
CA SER A 96 -3.23 -30.11 -4.30
C SER A 96 -4.16 -30.74 -3.27
N SER A 97 -3.62 -31.15 -2.13
CA SER A 97 -4.39 -31.74 -1.03
C SER A 97 -5.29 -30.69 -0.35
N ALA A 98 -4.77 -29.50 -0.10
CA ALA A 98 -5.50 -28.41 0.52
C ALA A 98 -6.67 -27.90 -0.34
N VAL A 99 -6.48 -27.82 -1.67
CA VAL A 99 -7.53 -27.38 -2.60
C VAL A 99 -8.69 -28.39 -2.67
N ARG A 100 -8.42 -29.68 -2.50
CA ARG A 100 -9.45 -30.73 -2.53
C ARG A 100 -10.21 -30.89 -1.22
N LYS A 101 -9.66 -30.40 -0.10
CA LYS A 101 -10.29 -30.53 1.22
C LYS A 101 -11.46 -29.52 1.35
N PRO A 102 -12.65 -29.97 1.80
CA PRO A 102 -13.80 -29.09 1.97
C PRO A 102 -13.61 -28.07 3.11
N ALA A 103 -12.80 -28.40 4.12
CA ALA A 103 -12.41 -27.49 5.18
C ALA A 103 -10.92 -27.67 5.49
N ILE A 104 -10.17 -26.56 5.45
CA ILE A 104 -8.76 -26.51 5.81
C ILE A 104 -8.67 -26.08 7.28
N SER A 105 -7.84 -26.78 8.05
CA SER A 105 -7.72 -26.57 9.50
C SER A 105 -6.31 -26.17 9.92
N LEU A 106 -6.14 -25.98 11.23
CA LEU A 106 -4.84 -25.72 11.84
C LEU A 106 -3.77 -26.79 11.53
N ALA A 107 -4.16 -28.04 11.27
CA ALA A 107 -3.23 -29.14 11.08
C ALA A 107 -2.50 -29.11 9.73
N ASP A 108 -3.18 -28.61 8.70
CA ASP A 108 -2.70 -28.62 7.30
C ASP A 108 -1.48 -27.71 7.06
N SER A 109 -1.18 -26.80 7.99
CA SER A 109 -0.05 -25.86 7.89
C SER A 109 0.86 -25.85 9.11
N THR A 110 0.86 -26.93 9.89
CA THR A 110 1.67 -27.05 11.12
C THR A 110 3.14 -26.74 10.93
N GLU A 111 3.77 -27.29 9.89
CA GLU A 111 5.18 -27.08 9.59
C GLU A 111 5.49 -25.63 9.22
N LEU A 112 4.78 -25.06 8.24
CA LEU A 112 4.87 -23.65 7.87
C LEU A 112 4.71 -22.71 9.07
N ARG A 113 3.81 -23.04 9.99
CA ARG A 113 3.58 -22.23 11.19
C ARG A 113 4.76 -22.25 12.13
N VAL A 114 5.40 -23.41 12.33
CA VAL A 114 6.59 -23.52 13.18
C VAL A 114 7.71 -22.70 12.55
N LEU A 115 8.01 -22.92 11.27
CA LEU A 115 9.06 -22.19 10.54
C LEU A 115 8.85 -20.67 10.59
N LEU A 116 7.67 -20.19 10.18
CA LEU A 116 7.34 -18.76 10.18
C LEU A 116 7.35 -18.16 11.58
N SER A 117 7.03 -18.93 12.63
CA SER A 117 7.08 -18.44 14.01
C SER A 117 8.52 -18.29 14.50
N ILE A 118 9.41 -19.24 14.17
CA ILE A 118 10.84 -19.11 14.49
C ILE A 118 11.42 -17.90 13.79
N MET A 119 11.20 -17.78 12.46
CA MET A 119 11.69 -16.64 11.68
C MET A 119 11.13 -15.30 12.19
N TYR A 120 9.85 -15.26 12.59
CA TYR A 120 9.27 -14.07 13.22
C TYR A 120 9.95 -13.70 14.54
N LEU A 121 10.20 -14.69 15.42
CA LEU A 121 10.90 -14.44 16.68
C LEU A 121 12.33 -13.95 16.43
N MET A 122 13.03 -14.51 15.44
CA MET A 122 14.38 -14.05 15.06
C MET A 122 14.37 -12.59 14.59
N VAL A 123 13.50 -12.26 13.62
CA VAL A 123 13.37 -10.89 13.09
C VAL A 123 12.91 -9.89 14.14
N GLU A 124 11.92 -10.24 14.96
CA GLU A 124 11.40 -9.35 16.00
C GLU A 124 12.43 -9.06 17.09
N THR A 125 13.14 -10.09 17.55
CA THR A 125 14.05 -10.02 18.69
C THR A 125 15.35 -9.33 18.32
N ILE A 126 15.93 -9.63 17.15
CA ILE A 126 17.17 -9.00 16.68
C ILE A 126 16.91 -7.54 16.28
N ARG A 127 15.72 -7.20 15.77
CA ARG A 127 15.37 -5.80 15.44
C ARG A 127 15.40 -4.88 16.66
N VAL A 128 14.97 -5.35 17.83
CA VAL A 128 14.86 -4.49 19.03
C VAL A 128 16.24 -4.30 19.65
N GLU A 129 16.73 -3.07 19.59
CA GLU A 129 17.93 -2.64 20.31
C GLU A 129 17.61 -2.42 21.80
N MET A 130 18.47 -2.92 22.69
CA MET A 130 18.34 -2.73 24.14
C MET A 130 19.54 -1.97 24.71
N GLU A 131 19.27 -1.17 25.76
CA GLU A 131 20.31 -0.48 26.52
C GLU A 131 21.19 -1.53 27.22
N GLY A 132 22.45 -1.66 26.77
CA GLY A 132 23.39 -2.67 27.26
C GLY A 132 23.78 -3.77 26.26
N ASP A 133 23.32 -3.71 25.00
CA ASP A 133 23.77 -4.66 23.97
C ASP A 133 25.29 -4.59 23.74
N SER A 134 25.95 -5.76 23.74
CA SER A 134 27.38 -5.91 23.44
C SER A 134 27.68 -5.45 22.00
N PRO A 135 28.92 -5.01 21.69
CA PRO A 135 29.28 -4.62 20.34
C PRO A 135 29.10 -5.76 19.34
N GLU A 136 29.29 -7.01 19.77
CA GLU A 136 29.04 -8.22 18.97
C GLU A 136 27.57 -8.35 18.57
N ARG A 137 26.62 -8.15 19.51
CA ARG A 137 25.19 -8.19 19.20
C ARG A 137 24.75 -7.07 18.27
N LYS A 138 25.35 -5.88 18.40
CA LYS A 138 25.11 -4.77 17.47
C LYS A 138 25.63 -5.08 16.07
N ALA A 139 26.83 -5.66 15.97
CA ALA A 139 27.39 -6.10 14.70
C ALA A 139 26.54 -7.20 14.05
N ALA A 140 26.12 -8.21 14.82
CA ALA A 140 25.23 -9.27 14.35
C ALA A 140 23.88 -8.73 13.87
N ARG A 141 23.32 -7.72 14.56
CA ARG A 141 22.08 -7.05 14.13
C ARG A 141 22.24 -6.34 12.79
N GLU A 142 23.30 -5.55 12.61
CA GLU A 142 23.54 -4.86 11.34
C GLU A 142 23.85 -5.85 10.20
N ALA A 143 24.59 -6.93 10.49
CA ALA A 143 24.81 -8.02 9.55
C ALA A 143 23.48 -8.65 9.12
N PHE A 144 22.61 -8.99 10.07
CA PHE A 144 21.30 -9.59 9.78
C PHE A 144 20.38 -8.62 9.04
N LYS A 145 20.44 -7.32 9.35
CA LYS A 145 19.68 -6.28 8.62
C LYS A 145 20.10 -6.21 7.15
N THR A 146 21.41 -6.22 6.88
CA THR A 146 21.97 -6.22 5.53
C THR A 146 21.63 -7.52 4.81
N GLU A 147 21.77 -8.66 5.48
CA GLU A 147 21.41 -9.98 4.98
C GLU A 147 19.96 -9.98 4.46
N LEU A 148 18.98 -9.59 5.30
CA LEU A 148 17.56 -9.54 4.93
C LEU A 148 17.21 -8.56 3.80
N GLY A 149 17.98 -7.47 3.66
CA GLY A 149 17.80 -6.45 2.62
C GLY A 149 18.44 -6.82 1.29
N SER A 150 19.47 -7.66 1.32
CA SER A 150 20.20 -8.16 0.16
C SER A 150 19.49 -9.34 -0.54
N PRO A 151 19.78 -9.61 -1.81
CA PRO A 151 19.27 -10.80 -2.50
C PRO A 151 19.90 -12.06 -1.90
N LEU A 152 19.15 -12.80 -1.08
CA LEU A 152 19.65 -13.96 -0.32
C LEU A 152 19.50 -15.28 -1.06
N TYR A 153 18.28 -15.58 -1.51
CA TYR A 153 17.91 -16.87 -2.08
C TYR A 153 17.18 -16.62 -3.39
N ASN A 154 17.55 -17.32 -4.47
CA ASN A 154 17.07 -17.09 -5.84
C ASN A 154 17.30 -15.67 -6.41
N GLY A 155 18.23 -14.89 -5.83
CA GLY A 155 18.51 -13.53 -6.29
C GLY A 155 17.49 -12.48 -5.84
N GLU A 156 16.62 -12.81 -4.87
CA GLU A 156 15.57 -11.91 -4.37
C GLU A 156 15.69 -11.66 -2.85
N PRO A 157 15.37 -10.44 -2.36
CA PRO A 157 15.25 -10.17 -0.93
C PRO A 157 14.19 -11.03 -0.24
N PHE A 158 14.39 -11.36 1.04
CA PHE A 158 13.46 -12.18 1.82
C PHE A 158 12.01 -11.64 1.84
N ALA A 159 11.84 -10.32 1.80
CA ALA A 159 10.53 -9.70 1.72
C ALA A 159 9.74 -10.10 0.46
N LEU A 160 10.41 -10.33 -0.68
CA LEU A 160 9.77 -10.75 -1.93
C LEU A 160 9.25 -12.19 -1.85
N LEU A 161 10.00 -13.10 -1.22
CA LEU A 161 9.52 -14.46 -0.97
C LEU A 161 8.18 -14.45 -0.20
N LEU A 162 8.08 -13.61 0.83
CA LEU A 162 6.85 -13.46 1.62
C LEU A 162 5.72 -12.78 0.83
N PHE A 163 6.03 -11.81 -0.03
CA PHE A 163 5.05 -11.25 -0.97
C PHE A 163 4.53 -12.30 -1.95
N THR A 164 5.40 -13.20 -2.42
CA THR A 164 5.04 -14.33 -3.29
C THR A 164 4.13 -15.33 -2.55
N MET A 165 4.34 -15.57 -1.25
CA MET A 165 3.39 -16.36 -0.45
C MET A 165 2.00 -15.70 -0.40
N VAL A 166 1.96 -14.37 -0.25
CA VAL A 166 0.70 -13.60 -0.21
C VAL A 166 -0.05 -13.69 -1.53
N THR A 167 0.64 -13.60 -2.67
CA THR A 167 0.00 -13.75 -3.99
C THR A 167 -0.44 -15.18 -4.27
N LYS A 168 0.40 -16.19 -3.97
CA LYS A 168 0.02 -17.62 -4.11
C LYS A 168 -1.25 -17.96 -3.32
N PHE A 169 -1.39 -17.42 -2.10
CA PHE A 169 -2.62 -17.59 -1.29
C PHE A 169 -3.83 -16.90 -1.92
N CYS A 170 -3.70 -15.66 -2.36
CA CYS A 170 -4.80 -14.90 -2.95
C CYS A 170 -5.26 -15.40 -4.32
N SER A 171 -4.39 -16.14 -5.02
CA SER A 171 -4.71 -16.86 -6.27
C SER A 171 -5.33 -18.24 -6.01
N MET A 172 -5.56 -18.63 -4.75
CA MET A 172 -6.08 -19.95 -4.34
C MET A 172 -5.17 -21.14 -4.68
N ASN A 173 -3.90 -20.88 -5.03
CA ASN A 173 -2.94 -21.94 -5.31
C ASN A 173 -2.43 -22.62 -4.03
N ALA A 174 -2.42 -21.89 -2.91
CA ALA A 174 -1.98 -22.39 -1.61
C ALA A 174 -2.89 -21.91 -0.46
N PRO A 175 -4.14 -22.41 -0.37
CA PRO A 175 -5.14 -21.89 0.58
C PRO A 175 -4.87 -22.26 2.06
N HIS A 176 -3.89 -23.13 2.32
CA HIS A 176 -3.50 -23.56 3.67
C HIS A 176 -2.46 -22.64 4.34
N PHE A 177 -1.87 -21.69 3.61
CA PHE A 177 -0.83 -20.84 4.17
C PHE A 177 -1.33 -19.98 5.35
N PRO A 178 -0.56 -19.90 6.46
CA PRO A 178 -0.96 -19.16 7.66
C PRO A 178 -0.75 -17.65 7.47
N MET A 179 -1.67 -16.99 6.75
CA MET A 179 -1.52 -15.60 6.30
C MET A 179 -1.24 -14.59 7.41
N LYS A 180 -1.79 -14.78 8.62
CA LYS A 180 -1.48 -13.92 9.76
C LYS A 180 0.02 -13.91 10.06
N LYS A 181 0.68 -15.07 10.03
CA LYS A 181 2.12 -15.21 10.31
C LYS A 181 2.95 -14.64 9.17
N VAL A 182 2.59 -14.94 7.92
CA VAL A 182 3.25 -14.41 6.72
C VAL A 182 3.22 -12.88 6.72
N LEU A 183 2.05 -12.27 6.93
CA LEU A 183 1.89 -10.81 6.93
C LEU A 183 2.61 -10.13 8.09
N LEU A 184 2.61 -10.74 9.28
CA LEU A 184 3.35 -10.22 10.43
C LEU A 184 4.86 -10.25 10.17
N LEU A 185 5.38 -11.39 9.70
CA LEU A 185 6.79 -11.53 9.35
C LEU A 185 7.18 -10.54 8.26
N LEU A 186 6.39 -10.45 7.18
CA LEU A 186 6.61 -9.49 6.09
C LEU A 186 6.65 -8.05 6.59
N TRP A 187 5.69 -7.65 7.42
CA TRP A 187 5.68 -6.32 8.00
C TRP A 187 6.94 -6.06 8.85
N LYS A 188 7.35 -7.01 9.70
CA LYS A 188 8.53 -6.85 10.56
C LYS A 188 9.84 -6.87 9.78
N THR A 189 9.95 -7.68 8.73
CA THR A 189 11.09 -7.68 7.81
C THR A 189 11.24 -6.32 7.15
N ILE A 190 10.18 -5.77 6.55
CA ILE A 190 10.24 -4.44 5.91
C ILE A 190 10.51 -3.33 6.94
N LEU A 191 9.94 -3.45 8.14
CA LEU A 191 10.20 -2.50 9.22
C LEU A 191 11.67 -2.52 9.66
N PHE A 192 12.31 -3.69 9.67
CA PHE A 192 13.70 -3.84 10.09
C PHE A 192 14.67 -3.41 8.99
N THR A 193 14.44 -3.81 7.73
CA THR A 193 15.34 -3.49 6.61
C THR A 193 15.27 -2.03 6.20
N LEU A 194 14.05 -1.47 6.04
CA LEU A 194 13.87 -0.08 5.61
C LEU A 194 13.83 0.91 6.78
N GLY A 195 13.44 0.46 7.97
CA GLY A 195 13.35 1.29 9.18
C GLY A 195 11.95 1.80 9.52
N GLY A 196 11.80 2.23 10.77
CA GLY A 196 10.56 2.76 11.33
C GLY A 196 10.20 4.18 10.90
N PHE A 197 9.16 4.75 11.52
CA PHE A 197 8.75 6.13 11.23
C PHE A 197 9.70 7.19 11.80
N GLU A 198 10.37 6.89 12.92
CA GLU A 198 11.37 7.76 13.54
C GLU A 198 12.66 7.76 12.70
N GLU A 199 13.20 6.57 12.38
CA GLU A 199 14.33 6.41 11.46
C GLU A 199 14.09 7.08 10.09
N LEU A 200 12.90 6.90 9.49
CA LEU A 200 12.55 7.57 8.23
C LEU A 200 12.60 9.10 8.34
N GLN A 201 12.17 9.66 9.47
CA GLN A 201 12.21 11.09 9.71
C GLN A 201 13.66 11.57 9.86
N GLU A 202 14.50 10.80 10.54
CA GLU A 202 15.94 11.07 10.69
C GLU A 202 16.67 11.00 9.34
N MET A 203 16.43 9.96 8.54
CA MET A 203 16.97 9.86 7.17
C MET A 203 16.60 11.08 6.35
N LYS A 204 15.34 11.53 6.45
CA LYS A 204 14.88 12.72 5.73
C LYS A 204 15.53 14.02 6.23
N VAL A 205 15.80 14.15 7.52
CA VAL A 205 16.52 15.31 8.07
C VAL A 205 17.97 15.30 7.60
N ARG A 206 18.66 14.15 7.72
CA ARG A 206 20.04 13.97 7.27
C ARG A 206 20.23 14.31 5.79
N MET A 207 19.33 13.83 4.92
CA MET A 207 19.39 14.14 3.49
C MET A 207 19.14 15.62 3.19
N ARG A 208 18.31 16.31 3.99
CA ARG A 208 18.13 17.76 3.85
C ARG A 208 19.36 18.54 4.28
N GLU A 209 20.02 18.11 5.34
CA GLU A 209 21.28 18.69 5.81
C GLU A 209 22.37 18.54 4.75
N LEU A 210 22.52 17.34 4.17
CA LEU A 210 23.46 17.08 3.07
C LEU A 210 23.20 18.01 1.87
N LEU A 211 21.93 18.24 1.53
CA LEU A 211 21.51 19.13 0.45
C LEU A 211 21.44 20.62 0.86
N SER A 212 21.90 20.99 2.06
CA SER A 212 21.83 22.37 2.60
C SER A 212 20.42 22.99 2.58
N LEU A 213 19.39 22.16 2.73
CA LEU A 213 17.99 22.59 2.81
C LEU A 213 17.60 22.88 4.26
N PRO A 214 16.66 23.83 4.49
CA PRO A 214 16.19 24.12 5.84
C PRO A 214 15.56 22.88 6.49
N PRO A 215 15.72 22.73 7.82
CA PRO A 215 15.17 21.61 8.57
C PRO A 215 13.66 21.58 8.41
N LEU A 216 13.08 20.40 8.61
CA LEU A 216 11.64 20.25 8.46
C LEU A 216 10.92 21.12 9.49
N PRO A 217 9.98 21.98 9.05
CA PRO A 217 9.37 22.97 9.94
C PRO A 217 8.55 22.35 11.07
N GLU A 218 8.05 21.12 10.89
CA GLU A 218 7.30 20.38 11.91
C GLU A 218 7.56 18.87 11.81
N ASP A 219 7.82 18.24 12.94
CA ASP A 219 7.78 16.79 13.08
C ASP A 219 6.35 16.36 13.43
N SER A 220 5.68 15.71 12.47
CA SER A 220 4.33 15.20 12.65
C SER A 220 4.20 14.11 13.72
N ILE A 221 5.29 13.62 14.32
CA ILE A 221 5.25 12.71 15.48
C ILE A 221 5.33 13.53 16.77
N LYS A 222 6.20 14.54 16.84
CA LYS A 222 6.32 15.46 18.01
C LYS A 222 5.11 16.38 18.16
N VAL A 223 4.64 16.98 17.07
CA VAL A 223 3.41 17.81 17.03
C VAL A 223 2.20 17.04 17.55
N VAL A 224 2.23 15.72 17.37
CA VAL A 224 1.18 14.79 17.77
C VAL A 224 1.30 14.36 19.22
N ARG A 225 2.52 14.06 19.70
CA ARG A 225 2.77 13.81 21.13
C ARG A 225 2.39 15.02 21.98
N ASN A 226 2.59 16.22 21.45
CA ASN A 226 2.27 17.48 22.13
C ASN A 226 0.81 17.95 21.91
N MET A 227 0.04 17.27 21.05
CA MET A 227 -1.38 17.56 20.89
C MET A 227 -2.12 17.05 22.13
N ARG A 228 -2.52 17.98 22.99
CA ARG A 228 -3.40 17.70 24.14
C ARG A 228 -4.64 16.95 23.65
N ALA A 229 -5.03 15.87 24.35
CA ALA A 229 -6.33 15.26 24.15
C ALA A 229 -7.39 16.36 24.31
N ALA A 230 -8.06 16.70 23.21
CA ALA A 230 -8.99 17.82 23.20
C ALA A 230 -10.22 17.45 24.02
N SER A 231 -10.20 17.74 25.33
CA SER A 231 -11.38 18.34 25.95
C SER A 231 -11.61 19.63 25.16
N PRO A 232 -12.75 19.84 24.51
CA PRO A 232 -13.05 21.14 23.93
C PRO A 232 -12.82 22.19 25.03
N PRO A 233 -12.15 23.32 24.78
CA PRO A 233 -12.44 24.50 25.57
C PRO A 233 -13.95 24.67 25.49
N ALA A 234 -14.64 24.71 26.63
CA ALA A 234 -16.09 24.91 26.66
C ALA A 234 -16.43 25.98 25.63
N SER A 235 -17.24 25.61 24.64
CA SER A 235 -17.55 26.55 23.56
C SER A 235 -18.11 27.81 24.21
N ALA A 236 -17.81 29.01 23.69
CA ALA A 236 -18.39 30.24 24.24
C ALA A 236 -19.93 30.13 24.34
N MET A 237 -20.55 29.32 23.47
CA MET A 237 -21.95 28.89 23.56
C MET A 237 -22.28 28.10 24.84
N GLU A 238 -21.51 27.08 25.24
CA GLU A 238 -21.72 26.31 26.47
C GLU A 238 -21.51 27.17 27.74
N LEU A 239 -20.57 28.11 27.72
CA LEU A 239 -20.38 29.07 28.83
C LEU A 239 -21.57 30.03 28.94
N ILE A 240 -22.12 30.48 27.80
CA ILE A 240 -23.33 31.32 27.75
C ILE A 240 -24.57 30.51 28.21
N GLU A 241 -24.66 29.23 27.85
CA GLU A 241 -25.76 28.35 28.21
C GLU A 241 -25.74 27.99 29.71
N GLN A 242 -24.56 27.74 30.30
CA GLN A 242 -24.38 27.58 31.75
C GLN A 242 -24.67 28.88 32.51
N GLN A 243 -24.30 30.03 31.97
CA GLN A 243 -24.59 31.33 32.60
C GLN A 243 -26.08 31.71 32.47
N GLN A 244 -26.77 31.27 31.41
CA GLN A 244 -28.22 31.41 31.27
C GLN A 244 -29.00 30.43 32.15
N GLN A 245 -28.48 29.22 32.37
CA GLN A 245 -29.07 28.23 33.30
C GLN A 245 -28.93 28.66 34.76
N GLN A 246 -27.82 29.28 35.16
CA GLN A 246 -27.68 29.87 36.50
C GLN A 246 -28.60 31.09 36.73
N LYS A 247 -28.91 31.86 35.69
CA LYS A 247 -29.84 33.02 35.78
C LYS A 247 -31.32 32.66 35.65
N ARG A 248 -31.67 31.43 35.22
CA ARG A 248 -33.06 30.96 35.08
C ARG A 248 -33.64 30.27 36.33
N GLY A 249 -32.96 30.34 37.47
CA GLY A 249 -33.47 29.90 38.78
C GLY A 249 -34.60 30.76 39.38
N ARG A 250 -35.23 31.68 38.64
CA ARG A 250 -36.36 32.47 39.15
C ARG A 250 -37.25 33.06 38.05
N ARG A 251 -38.20 32.27 37.55
CA ARG A 251 -39.61 32.66 37.23
C ARG A 251 -40.25 31.65 36.28
N SER A 252 -41.28 30.97 36.80
CA SER A 252 -42.23 30.18 36.04
C SER A 252 -43.05 31.06 35.11
N ARG A 253 -43.16 30.69 33.82
CA ARG A 253 -44.30 30.94 32.92
C ARG A 253 -44.19 30.01 31.70
N ARG A 254 -45.17 29.12 31.54
CA ARG A 254 -45.42 28.34 30.29
C ARG A 254 -45.92 29.29 29.19
N PRO A 255 -45.67 28.99 27.90
CA PRO A 255 -46.77 28.43 27.10
C PRO A 255 -46.41 27.39 26.01
N LEU A 256 -47.39 26.51 25.81
CA LEU A 256 -47.89 25.77 24.63
C LEU A 256 -46.97 25.26 23.50
N VAL A 257 -46.95 23.93 23.40
CA VAL A 257 -47.19 23.03 22.25
C VAL A 257 -47.35 23.66 20.86
N LYS A 258 -46.50 23.23 19.92
CA LYS A 258 -46.93 22.81 18.57
C LYS A 258 -46.26 21.49 18.21
N GLN A 259 -47.12 20.49 17.97
CA GLN A 259 -46.87 19.22 17.30
C GLN A 259 -46.65 19.45 15.80
N ASP A 260 -45.85 18.59 15.19
CA ASP A 260 -45.95 18.01 13.83
C ASP A 260 -44.54 17.74 13.30
N SER A 261 -44.19 16.63 12.66
CA SER A 261 -44.73 15.28 12.52
C SER A 261 -43.58 14.46 11.92
N LEU A 262 -43.51 13.17 12.25
CA LEU A 262 -42.65 12.18 11.60
C LEU A 262 -42.85 12.22 10.07
N ASP A 263 -41.78 12.07 9.29
CA ASP A 263 -41.68 10.97 8.31
C ASP A 263 -40.29 10.90 7.64
N THR A 264 -39.53 9.91 8.12
CA THR A 264 -38.79 8.89 7.39
C THR A 264 -38.70 9.04 5.85
N TYR A 265 -37.50 9.32 5.32
CA TYR A 265 -37.15 8.99 3.95
C TYR A 265 -36.03 7.95 3.92
N ASN A 266 -36.35 6.80 3.34
CA ASN A 266 -35.50 5.65 3.05
C ASN A 266 -34.25 6.05 2.25
N GLU A 267 -33.06 5.80 2.80
CA GLU A 267 -31.82 5.73 2.02
C GLU A 267 -31.82 4.41 1.23
N ARG A 268 -31.87 4.49 -0.10
CA ARG A 268 -31.51 3.36 -0.98
C ARG A 268 -29.99 3.20 -0.96
N ASP A 269 -29.56 1.99 -0.59
CA ASP A 269 -28.16 1.55 -0.56
C ASP A 269 -27.60 1.42 -2.01
N PRO A 270 -26.50 2.11 -2.38
CA PRO A 270 -25.90 2.02 -3.71
C PRO A 270 -25.27 0.66 -4.05
N PHE A 271 -25.30 -0.33 -3.13
CA PHE A 271 -24.60 -1.61 -3.29
C PHE A 271 -25.50 -2.82 -3.58
N LYS A 272 -26.77 -2.64 -3.96
CA LYS A 272 -27.63 -3.74 -4.43
C LYS A 272 -27.84 -3.68 -5.95
N ASN A 273 -27.42 -4.74 -6.64
CA ASN A 273 -27.96 -5.11 -7.95
C ASN A 273 -29.23 -5.93 -7.71
N ASP A 274 -30.36 -5.52 -8.28
CA ASP A 274 -31.59 -6.31 -8.27
C ASP A 274 -31.56 -7.32 -9.43
N ASP A 275 -31.43 -8.59 -9.09
CA ASP A 275 -31.73 -9.76 -9.93
C ASP A 275 -32.80 -10.59 -9.19
N ALA A 276 -34.00 -10.68 -9.76
CA ALA A 276 -35.06 -11.70 -9.62
C ALA A 276 -36.39 -11.05 -10.09
N ARG A 277 -36.98 -11.38 -11.25
CA ARG A 277 -37.79 -12.58 -11.58
C ARG A 277 -38.86 -12.91 -10.53
N ASP A 278 -40.11 -12.78 -10.97
CA ASP A 278 -41.30 -13.63 -10.75
C ASP A 278 -42.41 -12.97 -11.62
N GLU A 279 -42.76 -13.49 -12.80
CA GLU A 279 -43.74 -14.54 -13.13
C GLU A 279 -45.22 -14.23 -12.80
N GLU A 280 -46.01 -14.29 -13.89
CA GLU A 280 -47.47 -14.54 -14.04
C GLU A 280 -48.48 -13.42 -13.70
N ASP A 281 -49.10 -12.83 -14.74
CA ASP A 281 -50.43 -13.24 -15.23
C ASP A 281 -50.83 -12.43 -16.49
N ASP A 282 -51.31 -13.15 -17.52
CA ASP A 282 -51.99 -12.66 -18.73
C ASP A 282 -53.49 -13.05 -18.59
N PRO A 283 -54.47 -12.45 -19.31
CA PRO A 283 -54.60 -12.71 -20.74
C PRO A 283 -55.14 -11.56 -21.63
N GLU A 284 -54.88 -11.73 -22.93
CA GLU A 284 -55.38 -11.02 -24.12
C GLU A 284 -56.92 -10.99 -24.27
N ASP A 285 -57.47 -9.94 -24.91
CA ASP A 285 -58.30 -10.05 -26.14
C ASP A 285 -58.94 -8.72 -26.66
N VAL A 286 -58.73 -8.47 -27.96
CA VAL A 286 -59.72 -8.08 -29.02
C VAL A 286 -60.28 -6.63 -29.15
N ASP A 287 -59.74 -5.94 -30.18
CA ASP A 287 -60.40 -5.34 -31.38
C ASP A 287 -61.28 -4.05 -31.35
N SER A 288 -61.15 -3.33 -32.49
CA SER A 288 -62.12 -2.47 -33.22
C SER A 288 -62.28 -0.95 -32.93
N GLY A 289 -61.79 -0.14 -33.91
CA GLY A 289 -62.41 0.99 -34.66
C GLY A 289 -63.04 2.20 -33.93
N ILE A 290 -63.25 3.40 -34.49
CA ILE A 290 -63.04 4.07 -35.79
C ILE A 290 -63.61 5.53 -35.60
N GLU A 291 -63.02 6.54 -36.28
CA GLU A 291 -63.57 7.88 -36.70
C GLU A 291 -64.13 8.86 -35.63
N GLY A 292 -64.11 10.20 -35.73
CA GLY A 292 -63.78 11.29 -36.68
C GLY A 292 -63.86 12.61 -35.83
N GLU A 293 -63.51 13.84 -36.21
CA GLU A 293 -63.49 14.59 -37.46
C GLU A 293 -62.51 15.80 -37.37
N VAL A 294 -62.09 16.20 -38.56
CA VAL A 294 -61.43 17.40 -39.15
C VAL A 294 -62.01 18.79 -38.75
N ASP A 295 -61.19 19.81 -38.38
CA ASP A 295 -60.53 20.90 -39.19
C ASP A 295 -61.46 22.14 -39.39
N PRO A 296 -61.06 23.46 -39.59
CA PRO A 296 -59.89 23.94 -40.36
C PRO A 296 -59.22 25.34 -40.04
N LEU A 297 -57.98 25.51 -40.56
CA LEU A 297 -57.24 26.76 -41.01
C LEU A 297 -56.84 27.83 -39.94
N ASP A 298 -55.65 28.45 -39.89
CA ASP A 298 -54.48 28.63 -40.78
C ASP A 298 -53.22 28.85 -39.89
N ARG A 299 -52.15 28.05 -40.04
CA ARG A 299 -50.87 28.34 -40.75
C ARG A 299 -50.01 29.49 -40.22
N ASP A 300 -49.02 29.13 -39.41
CA ASP A 300 -47.60 29.47 -39.64
C ASP A 300 -46.69 28.52 -38.84
N VAL A 301 -46.14 27.51 -39.53
CA VAL A 301 -45.16 26.56 -38.99
C VAL A 301 -43.88 26.69 -39.81
N ILE A 302 -42.81 27.17 -39.18
CA ILE A 302 -41.44 26.97 -39.66
C ILE A 302 -41.04 25.55 -39.25
N ILE A 303 -41.05 24.62 -40.20
CA ILE A 303 -40.51 23.26 -40.05
C ILE A 303 -38.99 23.33 -40.19
N GLN A 304 -38.25 22.86 -39.18
CA GLN A 304 -36.87 22.39 -39.37
C GLN A 304 -36.91 20.90 -39.76
N PRO A 305 -36.28 20.48 -40.88
CA PRO A 305 -36.21 19.07 -41.25
C PRO A 305 -35.11 18.30 -40.49
N PRO A 306 -35.21 16.96 -40.43
CA PRO A 306 -34.26 16.07 -39.74
C PRO A 306 -32.91 15.95 -40.49
N PRO A 307 -31.82 15.56 -39.79
CA PRO A 307 -30.51 15.39 -40.41
C PRO A 307 -30.44 14.15 -41.33
N PRO A 308 -29.77 14.24 -42.51
CA PRO A 308 -29.59 13.11 -43.44
C PRO A 308 -28.46 12.15 -43.00
N PRO A 309 -28.45 10.90 -43.54
CA PRO A 309 -27.42 9.90 -43.26
C PRO A 309 -26.04 10.28 -43.84
N PRO A 310 -24.93 9.78 -43.27
CA PRO A 310 -23.59 10.15 -43.72
C PRO A 310 -23.28 9.60 -45.12
N PRO A 311 -22.75 10.42 -46.06
CA PRO A 311 -22.35 9.96 -47.38
C PRO A 311 -21.02 9.17 -47.34
N LEU A 312 -20.98 8.10 -48.14
CA LEU A 312 -19.75 7.39 -48.52
C LEU A 312 -18.76 8.39 -49.15
N ARG A 313 -17.56 8.50 -48.57
CA ARG A 313 -16.53 9.40 -49.09
C ARG A 313 -15.92 8.84 -50.39
N PRO A 314 -15.75 9.66 -51.45
CA PRO A 314 -14.88 9.33 -52.58
C PRO A 314 -13.40 9.31 -52.16
N PRO A 315 -12.50 8.67 -52.93
CA PRO A 315 -11.09 8.60 -52.60
C PRO A 315 -10.46 10.00 -52.69
N THR A 316 -10.13 10.59 -51.55
CA THR A 316 -9.37 11.85 -51.48
C THR A 316 -7.94 11.60 -51.96
N GLU A 317 -7.58 12.18 -53.09
CA GLU A 317 -6.19 12.39 -53.49
C GLU A 317 -5.43 13.05 -52.33
N ARG A 318 -4.28 12.49 -51.97
CA ARG A 318 -3.38 13.07 -50.97
C ARG A 318 -2.82 14.38 -51.53
N VAL A 319 -3.36 15.51 -51.09
CA VAL A 319 -2.71 16.82 -51.28
C VAL A 319 -1.48 16.85 -50.37
N SER A 320 -0.30 16.73 -50.97
CA SER A 320 0.97 16.96 -50.31
C SER A 320 1.18 18.46 -50.12
N PHE A 321 1.22 18.92 -48.87
CA PHE A 321 1.74 20.25 -48.58
C PHE A 321 3.28 20.19 -48.63
N PRO A 322 3.96 21.07 -49.38
CA PRO A 322 5.42 21.14 -49.31
C PRO A 322 5.83 21.51 -47.88
N LYS A 323 6.81 20.79 -47.34
CA LYS A 323 7.43 21.12 -46.04
C LYS A 323 8.19 22.45 -46.19
N GLY A 324 7.54 23.56 -45.83
CA GLY A 324 8.16 24.88 -45.77
C GLY A 324 7.15 26.00 -46.05
N LEU A 325 7.35 27.15 -45.40
CA LEU A 325 6.62 28.37 -45.75
C LEU A 325 6.95 28.73 -47.22
N PRO A 326 5.99 29.25 -48.01
CA PRO A 326 6.17 29.50 -49.45
C PRO A 326 7.12 30.68 -49.76
N TRP A 327 7.73 31.27 -48.74
CA TRP A 327 8.81 32.25 -48.86
C TRP A 327 9.98 31.82 -47.98
N ALA A 328 11.20 32.05 -48.44
CA ALA A 328 12.37 31.95 -47.57
C ALA A 328 12.20 32.95 -46.41
N PRO A 329 12.33 32.51 -45.15
CA PRO A 329 12.32 33.44 -44.02
C PRO A 329 13.38 34.51 -44.26
N LYS A 330 12.99 35.79 -44.24
CA LYS A 330 13.94 36.91 -44.35
C LYS A 330 14.87 37.03 -43.15
N VAL A 331 14.70 36.15 -42.16
CA VAL A 331 15.45 36.08 -40.92
C VAL A 331 16.39 34.90 -41.04
N ARG A 332 17.69 35.14 -40.95
CA ARG A 332 18.69 34.08 -41.01
C ARG A 332 18.69 33.33 -39.68
N GLU A 333 19.13 32.08 -39.68
CA GLU A 333 19.23 31.25 -38.48
C GLU A 333 20.03 31.96 -37.36
N LYS A 334 21.13 32.64 -37.73
CA LYS A 334 21.91 33.49 -36.82
C LYS A 334 21.12 34.62 -36.17
N ASP A 335 20.13 35.18 -36.88
CA ASP A 335 19.31 36.27 -36.35
C ASP A 335 18.29 35.72 -35.33
N ILE A 336 17.86 34.46 -35.47
CA ILE A 336 17.00 33.74 -34.51
C ILE A 336 17.78 33.37 -33.26
N GLU A 337 18.98 32.80 -33.43
CA GLU A 337 19.88 32.47 -32.31
C GLU A 337 20.21 33.72 -31.50
N HIS A 338 20.57 34.81 -32.17
CA HIS A 338 20.84 36.09 -31.52
C HIS A 338 19.63 36.66 -30.78
N PHE A 339 18.42 36.53 -31.33
CA PHE A 339 17.19 36.93 -30.66
C PHE A 339 16.89 36.10 -29.41
N LEU A 340 17.10 34.78 -29.47
CA LEU A 340 16.91 33.87 -28.34
C LEU A 340 17.95 34.12 -27.25
N GLU A 341 19.20 34.41 -27.62
CA GLU A 341 20.29 34.73 -26.72
C GLU A 341 20.07 36.08 -26.03
N THR A 342 19.62 37.09 -26.79
CA THR A 342 19.23 38.40 -26.25
C THR A 342 18.02 38.30 -25.32
N SER A 343 17.03 37.46 -25.67
CA SER A 343 15.85 37.22 -24.83
C SER A 343 16.20 36.44 -23.55
N ARG A 344 17.08 35.44 -23.63
CA ARG A 344 17.62 34.72 -22.45
C ARG A 344 18.38 35.64 -21.54
N ASN A 345 19.25 36.52 -22.07
CA ASN A 345 19.98 37.49 -21.27
C ASN A 345 19.05 38.52 -20.61
N LYS A 346 17.99 38.95 -21.32
CA LYS A 346 17.03 39.94 -20.82
C LYS A 346 16.08 39.42 -19.74
N PHE A 347 15.70 38.14 -19.79
CA PHE A 347 14.66 37.58 -18.90
C PHE A 347 15.18 36.52 -17.91
N ILE A 348 16.30 35.87 -18.20
CA ILE A 348 16.80 34.71 -17.44
C ILE A 348 18.24 34.94 -16.91
N GLY A 349 19.00 35.88 -17.50
CA GLY A 349 20.32 36.27 -17.02
C GLY A 349 21.39 35.17 -17.13
N PHE A 350 21.24 34.22 -18.06
CA PHE A 350 22.11 33.06 -18.20
C PHE A 350 22.81 33.07 -19.57
N THR A 351 24.12 33.35 -19.58
CA THR A 351 25.00 33.19 -20.75
C THR A 351 25.59 31.78 -20.76
N LEU A 352 25.42 31.04 -21.85
CA LEU A 352 26.12 29.76 -22.06
C LEU A 352 27.60 30.08 -22.28
N GLY A 353 28.44 29.89 -21.25
CA GLY A 353 29.89 29.96 -21.41
C GLY A 353 30.35 28.82 -22.32
N ASN A 354 31.33 29.09 -23.18
CA ASN A 354 31.97 28.11 -24.08
C ASN A 354 32.16 26.75 -23.37
N CYS A 355 31.36 25.75 -23.78
CA CYS A 355 31.43 24.39 -23.27
C CYS A 355 32.74 23.71 -23.72
N GLN A 356 33.80 23.89 -22.94
CA GLN A 356 34.88 22.92 -22.78
C GLN A 356 35.11 22.70 -21.28
N SER A 357 34.06 22.29 -20.58
CA SER A 357 34.12 21.66 -19.26
C SER A 357 32.69 21.38 -18.83
N GLU A 358 32.34 20.10 -18.85
CA GLU A 358 31.26 19.43 -18.12
C GLU A 358 30.27 20.34 -17.38
N SER A 359 29.11 20.54 -17.99
CA SER A 359 27.91 21.07 -17.34
C SER A 359 26.75 20.09 -17.62
N PRO A 360 26.12 19.48 -16.60
CA PRO A 360 25.21 18.34 -16.75
C PRO A 360 23.77 18.75 -17.12
N LEU A 361 23.61 19.54 -18.18
CA LEU A 361 22.28 19.96 -18.69
C LEU A 361 22.09 19.64 -20.18
N LEU A 362 22.85 18.66 -20.68
CA LEU A 362 22.45 17.92 -21.87
C LEU A 362 21.57 16.76 -21.42
N ILE A 363 20.46 16.58 -22.12
CA ILE A 363 19.66 15.34 -22.13
C ILE A 363 20.54 14.27 -22.79
N GLY A 364 21.61 13.89 -22.10
CA GLY A 364 22.43 12.75 -22.38
C GLY A 364 21.96 11.65 -21.45
N GLN A 365 21.87 10.43 -21.98
CA GLN A 365 21.88 9.21 -21.19
C GLN A 365 23.17 9.22 -20.35
N GLY A 366 23.11 9.85 -19.18
CA GLY A 366 23.98 9.47 -18.08
C GLY A 366 23.33 8.24 -17.48
N GLU A 367 24.06 7.13 -17.43
CA GLU A 367 23.81 6.13 -16.40
C GLU A 367 23.73 6.91 -15.09
N GLU A 368 22.52 7.09 -14.58
CA GLU A 368 22.34 7.70 -13.28
C GLU A 368 22.92 6.66 -12.32
N GLU A 369 24.08 6.93 -11.72
CA GLU A 369 24.63 6.05 -10.70
C GLU A 369 23.66 6.06 -9.52
N VAL A 370 22.80 5.04 -9.50
CA VAL A 370 21.80 4.86 -8.47
C VAL A 370 22.45 4.13 -7.31
N GLU A 371 22.46 4.76 -6.14
CA GLU A 371 22.80 4.06 -4.91
C GLU A 371 21.80 2.91 -4.67
N GLU A 372 22.32 1.68 -4.56
CA GLU A 372 21.54 0.47 -4.29
C GLU A 372 21.06 0.43 -2.83
N THR A 373 20.15 1.35 -2.49
CA THR A 373 19.53 1.35 -1.17
C THR A 373 18.62 0.13 -1.00
N PRO A 374 18.38 -0.35 0.23
CA PRO A 374 17.43 -1.44 0.48
C PRO A 374 16.01 -1.14 -0.05
N ALA A 375 15.62 0.14 -0.12
CA ALA A 375 14.37 0.56 -0.71
C ALA A 375 14.37 0.43 -2.24
N GLU A 376 15.50 0.71 -2.90
CA GLU A 376 15.69 0.54 -4.34
C GLU A 376 15.64 -0.93 -4.73
N ILE A 377 16.41 -1.79 -4.03
CA ILE A 377 16.45 -3.24 -4.27
C ILE A 377 15.05 -3.84 -4.11
N LEU A 378 14.32 -3.45 -3.05
CA LEU A 378 12.95 -3.90 -2.85
C LEU A 378 12.01 -3.40 -3.95
N TYR A 379 12.09 -2.13 -4.34
CA TYR A 379 11.24 -1.58 -5.41
C TYR A 379 11.47 -2.32 -6.73
N LEU A 380 12.74 -2.54 -7.09
CA LEU A 380 13.17 -3.26 -8.28
C LEU A 380 12.58 -4.66 -8.34
N GLY A 381 12.72 -5.44 -7.28
CA GLY A 381 12.16 -6.79 -7.26
C GLY A 381 10.64 -6.81 -7.15
N MET A 382 10.01 -5.78 -6.58
CA MET A 382 8.54 -5.65 -6.59
C MET A 382 7.98 -5.21 -7.95
N LEU A 383 8.77 -4.53 -8.79
CA LEU A 383 8.33 -3.84 -10.00
C LEU A 383 7.53 -4.75 -10.98
N PRO A 384 7.97 -5.99 -11.31
CA PRO A 384 7.29 -6.83 -12.29
C PRO A 384 5.89 -7.27 -11.86
N SER A 385 5.71 -7.49 -10.55
CA SER A 385 4.49 -8.07 -9.97
C SER A 385 3.78 -7.10 -9.02
N LEU A 386 4.10 -5.80 -9.06
CA LEU A 386 3.62 -4.82 -8.09
C LEU A 386 2.09 -4.75 -8.03
N SER A 387 1.44 -4.79 -9.20
CA SER A 387 -0.03 -4.79 -9.29
C SER A 387 -0.63 -5.99 -8.55
N GLN A 388 -0.04 -7.18 -8.71
CA GLN A 388 -0.47 -8.41 -8.05
C GLN A 388 -0.29 -8.32 -6.54
N TYR A 389 0.85 -7.82 -6.07
CA TYR A 389 1.12 -7.63 -4.64
C TYR A 389 0.11 -6.66 -4.00
N VAL A 390 -0.15 -5.53 -4.65
CA VAL A 390 -1.12 -4.54 -4.17
C VAL A 390 -2.53 -5.12 -4.13
N ILE A 391 -2.97 -5.79 -5.20
CA ILE A 391 -4.30 -6.42 -5.27
C ILE A 391 -4.44 -7.50 -4.18
N ALA A 392 -3.43 -8.35 -4.00
CA ALA A 392 -3.44 -9.40 -2.98
C ALA A 392 -3.59 -8.83 -1.56
N LEU A 393 -2.83 -7.79 -1.22
CA LEU A 393 -2.97 -7.10 0.07
C LEU A 393 -4.36 -6.50 0.28
N LEU A 394 -4.96 -5.88 -0.75
CA LEU A 394 -6.29 -5.30 -0.65
C LEU A 394 -7.40 -6.36 -0.58
N LYS A 395 -7.25 -7.50 -1.26
CA LYS A 395 -8.14 -8.66 -1.12
C LYS A 395 -8.15 -9.20 0.30
N LEU A 396 -6.97 -9.36 0.92
CA LEU A 396 -6.84 -9.78 2.32
C LEU A 396 -7.43 -8.75 3.28
N LEU A 397 -7.23 -7.45 3.01
CA LEU A 397 -7.83 -6.38 3.80
C LEU A 397 -9.36 -6.39 3.73
N LEU A 398 -9.94 -6.68 2.56
CA LEU A 398 -11.38 -6.82 2.38
C LEU A 398 -11.94 -8.04 3.12
N ALA A 399 -11.28 -9.19 3.02
CA ALA A 399 -11.70 -10.41 3.73
C ALA A 399 -11.66 -10.23 5.26
N ALA A 400 -10.68 -9.47 5.77
CA ALA A 400 -10.55 -9.17 7.19
C ALA A 400 -11.38 -7.96 7.66
N ALA A 401 -12.07 -7.26 6.75
CA ALA A 401 -12.90 -6.12 7.11
C ALA A 401 -14.09 -6.56 7.98
N PRO A 402 -14.52 -5.80 9.00
CA PRO A 402 -15.57 -6.27 9.91
C PRO A 402 -16.96 -6.33 9.26
N THR A 403 -17.14 -5.67 8.11
CA THR A 403 -18.35 -5.70 7.30
C THR A 403 -18.41 -6.86 6.29
N SER A 404 -17.37 -7.71 6.19
CA SER A 404 -17.39 -8.84 5.26
C SER A 404 -18.44 -9.88 5.70
N LYS A 405 -19.34 -10.26 4.80
CA LYS A 405 -20.28 -11.36 5.02
C LYS A 405 -19.58 -12.65 4.57
N ALA A 406 -19.75 -13.75 5.30
CA ALA A 406 -19.10 -15.04 4.99
C ALA A 406 -19.39 -15.60 3.58
N LYS A 407 -20.43 -15.11 2.88
CA LYS A 407 -20.79 -15.51 1.51
C LYS A 407 -20.10 -14.71 0.40
N THR A 408 -19.40 -13.61 0.72
CA THR A 408 -18.81 -12.71 -0.30
C THR A 408 -17.31 -12.89 -0.50
N ASP A 409 -16.66 -13.75 0.28
CA ASP A 409 -15.21 -13.85 0.31
C ASP A 409 -14.73 -14.99 -0.59
N SER A 410 -14.03 -14.66 -1.67
CA SER A 410 -13.38 -15.64 -2.54
C SER A 410 -12.19 -16.34 -1.89
N ILE A 411 -11.78 -15.92 -0.69
CA ILE A 411 -10.57 -16.37 0.03
C ILE A 411 -10.92 -16.65 1.49
N ASN A 412 -10.56 -17.83 1.99
CA ASN A 412 -10.78 -18.22 3.38
C ASN A 412 -9.58 -17.87 4.28
N ILE A 413 -9.59 -16.68 4.87
CA ILE A 413 -8.56 -16.26 5.84
C ILE A 413 -8.66 -16.98 7.20
N LEU A 414 -9.78 -17.67 7.48
CA LEU A 414 -10.05 -18.29 8.79
C LEU A 414 -9.44 -19.69 8.94
N ALA A 415 -8.94 -20.29 7.86
CA ALA A 415 -8.22 -21.56 7.89
C ALA A 415 -7.04 -21.55 8.90
N ASP A 416 -6.47 -20.38 9.20
CA ASP A 416 -5.40 -20.22 10.19
C ASP A 416 -5.87 -20.16 11.66
N VAL A 417 -7.17 -20.31 11.92
CA VAL A 417 -7.75 -20.26 13.27
C VAL A 417 -8.65 -21.47 13.56
N LEU A 418 -9.28 -22.03 12.53
CA LEU A 418 -10.29 -23.08 12.71
C LEU A 418 -9.66 -24.40 13.19
N PRO A 419 -10.09 -24.94 14.35
CA PRO A 419 -9.63 -26.22 14.86
C PRO A 419 -10.07 -27.38 13.95
N GLU A 420 -9.45 -28.56 14.12
CA GLU A 420 -9.90 -29.78 13.45
C GLU A 420 -11.30 -30.19 13.90
N GLU A 421 -11.55 -30.14 15.20
CA GLU A 421 -12.85 -30.40 15.80
C GLU A 421 -13.50 -29.10 16.24
N MET A 422 -14.74 -28.87 15.80
CA MET A 422 -15.48 -27.67 16.15
C MET A 422 -15.90 -27.70 17.62
N PRO A 423 -15.86 -26.55 18.31
CA PRO A 423 -16.16 -26.48 19.74
C PRO A 423 -17.60 -26.89 20.03
N ILE A 424 -17.77 -27.77 21.01
CA ILE A 424 -19.07 -28.34 21.40
C ILE A 424 -19.70 -27.49 22.53
N THR A 425 -18.88 -26.83 23.35
CA THR A 425 -19.33 -26.02 24.48
C THR A 425 -19.46 -24.54 24.12
N VAL A 426 -20.37 -23.84 24.80
CA VAL A 426 -20.57 -22.39 24.66
C VAL A 426 -19.27 -21.64 24.95
N LEU A 427 -18.55 -22.02 26.01
CA LEU A 427 -17.29 -21.40 26.41
C LEU A 427 -16.21 -21.50 25.31
N GLN A 428 -16.03 -22.69 24.74
CA GLN A 428 -15.07 -22.90 23.66
C GLN A 428 -15.49 -22.16 22.37
N SER A 429 -16.79 -22.06 22.10
CA SER A 429 -17.32 -21.28 20.98
C SER A 429 -17.08 -19.77 21.16
N MET A 430 -17.28 -19.25 22.37
CA MET A 430 -16.94 -17.85 22.70
C MET A 430 -15.45 -17.57 22.53
N LYS A 431 -14.58 -18.46 23.02
CA LYS A 431 -13.12 -18.38 22.83
C LYS A 431 -12.75 -18.34 21.35
N LEU A 432 -13.32 -19.24 20.54
CA LEU A 432 -13.09 -19.27 19.09
C LEU A 432 -13.54 -17.97 18.42
N GLY A 433 -14.69 -17.41 18.82
CA GLY A 433 -15.18 -16.13 18.32
C GLY A 433 -14.20 -14.97 18.59
N ILE A 434 -13.64 -14.92 19.81
CA ILE A 434 -12.61 -13.94 20.18
C ILE A 434 -11.35 -14.11 19.31
N ASP A 435 -10.88 -15.35 19.13
CA ASP A 435 -9.68 -15.63 18.33
C ASP A 435 -9.87 -15.30 16.84
N VAL A 436 -11.06 -15.57 16.28
CA VAL A 436 -11.42 -15.20 14.90
C VAL A 436 -11.39 -13.68 14.73
N ASN A 437 -11.99 -12.93 15.65
CA ASN A 437 -11.97 -11.47 15.59
C ASN A 437 -10.54 -10.93 15.75
N ARG A 438 -9.79 -11.41 16.75
CA ARG A 438 -8.37 -11.04 16.96
C ARG A 438 -7.53 -11.33 15.72
N HIS A 439 -7.76 -12.45 15.05
CA HIS A 439 -7.08 -12.80 13.80
C HIS A 439 -7.33 -11.75 12.71
N LYS A 440 -8.59 -11.37 12.48
CA LYS A 440 -8.94 -10.31 11.53
C LYS A 440 -8.27 -8.99 11.89
N GLU A 441 -8.29 -8.58 13.17
CA GLU A 441 -7.64 -7.35 13.64
C GLU A 441 -6.14 -7.32 13.34
N ILE A 442 -5.45 -8.44 13.55
CA ILE A 442 -4.01 -8.57 13.30
C ILE A 442 -3.70 -8.44 11.80
N ILE A 443 -4.50 -9.09 10.94
CA ILE A 443 -4.35 -8.98 9.48
C ILE A 443 -4.52 -7.53 9.03
N VAL A 444 -5.61 -6.87 9.44
CA VAL A 444 -5.86 -5.46 9.09
C VAL A 444 -4.71 -4.57 9.57
N LYS A 445 -4.22 -4.80 10.79
CA LYS A 445 -3.08 -4.06 11.37
C LYS A 445 -1.81 -4.23 10.54
N ALA A 446 -1.46 -5.46 10.19
CA ALA A 446 -0.27 -5.76 9.42
C ALA A 446 -0.33 -5.12 8.03
N ILE A 447 -1.44 -5.29 7.30
CA ILE A 447 -1.61 -4.73 5.94
C ILE A 447 -1.59 -3.20 5.96
N ALA A 448 -2.30 -2.56 6.90
CA ALA A 448 -2.33 -1.11 7.00
C ALA A 448 -0.95 -0.52 7.35
N ALA A 449 -0.15 -1.22 8.16
CA ALA A 449 1.22 -0.81 8.46
C ALA A 449 2.15 -1.01 7.26
N LEU A 450 2.07 -2.15 6.60
CA LEU A 450 2.85 -2.52 5.42
C LEU A 450 2.67 -1.51 4.28
N LEU A 451 1.42 -1.28 3.87
CA LEU A 451 1.09 -0.33 2.81
C LEU A 451 1.57 1.08 3.14
N LEU A 452 1.44 1.51 4.39
CA LEU A 452 1.88 2.84 4.81
C LEU A 452 3.42 2.98 4.82
N LEU A 453 4.15 1.93 5.20
CA LEU A 453 5.61 1.90 5.17
C LEU A 453 6.12 1.97 3.73
N LEU A 454 5.59 1.15 2.82
CA LEU A 454 5.93 1.19 1.39
C LEU A 454 5.70 2.58 0.79
N LEU A 455 4.52 3.17 1.01
CA LEU A 455 4.19 4.54 0.54
C LEU A 455 5.03 5.65 1.18
N LYS A 456 5.76 5.36 2.25
CA LYS A 456 6.66 6.33 2.91
C LYS A 456 8.07 6.19 2.40
N HIS A 457 8.60 4.97 2.39
CA HIS A 457 9.96 4.67 1.95
C HIS A 457 10.14 4.92 0.46
N PHE A 458 9.24 4.42 -0.40
CA PHE A 458 9.32 4.71 -1.83
C PHE A 458 9.15 6.19 -2.14
N LYS A 459 8.42 6.94 -1.31
CA LYS A 459 8.33 8.40 -1.48
C LYS A 459 9.61 9.13 -1.09
N LEU A 460 10.31 8.63 -0.08
CA LEU A 460 11.59 9.19 0.34
C LEU A 460 12.65 8.90 -0.73
N ASN A 461 12.61 7.70 -1.30
CA ASN A 461 13.53 7.25 -2.34
C ASN A 461 13.27 7.96 -3.68
N HIS A 462 12.07 7.81 -4.26
CA HIS A 462 11.72 8.55 -5.48
C HIS A 462 10.22 8.82 -5.64
N ILE A 463 9.85 10.04 -6.06
CA ILE A 463 8.43 10.42 -6.17
C ILE A 463 7.64 9.54 -7.14
N TYR A 464 8.24 9.10 -8.27
CA TYR A 464 7.57 8.22 -9.23
C TYR A 464 7.41 6.79 -8.72
N GLN A 465 8.32 6.27 -7.88
CA GLN A 465 8.13 4.97 -7.23
C GLN A 465 6.91 5.01 -6.29
N PHE A 466 6.78 6.11 -5.52
CA PHE A 466 5.58 6.35 -4.71
C PHE A 466 4.32 6.45 -5.55
N GLU A 467 4.34 7.23 -6.64
CA GLU A 467 3.16 7.41 -7.48
C GLU A 467 2.76 6.12 -8.18
N TYR A 468 3.72 5.27 -8.57
CA TYR A 468 3.45 3.95 -9.14
C TYR A 468 2.65 3.06 -8.17
N VAL A 469 3.12 2.94 -6.93
CA VAL A 469 2.43 2.18 -5.87
C VAL A 469 1.08 2.79 -5.52
N ALA A 470 1.01 4.13 -5.42
CA ALA A 470 -0.23 4.84 -5.13
C ALA A 470 -1.27 4.67 -6.24
N GLN A 471 -0.85 4.68 -7.51
CA GLN A 471 -1.71 4.48 -8.67
C GLN A 471 -2.29 3.06 -8.69
N HIS A 472 -1.47 2.04 -8.46
CA HIS A 472 -1.95 0.65 -8.32
C HIS A 472 -2.94 0.49 -7.16
N LEU A 473 -2.73 1.17 -6.02
CA LEU A 473 -3.70 1.18 -4.92
C LEU A 473 -5.04 1.80 -5.34
N VAL A 474 -5.02 2.92 -6.05
CA VAL A 474 -6.24 3.61 -6.49
C VAL A 474 -7.00 2.75 -7.51
N PHE A 475 -6.32 2.18 -8.51
CA PHE A 475 -6.93 1.31 -9.51
C PHE A 475 -7.47 0.01 -8.92
N ALA A 476 -6.81 -0.55 -7.91
CA ALA A 476 -7.30 -1.71 -7.17
C ALA A 476 -8.39 -1.38 -6.14
N ASN A 477 -9.07 -0.22 -6.27
CA ASN A 477 -10.20 0.18 -5.44
C ASN A 477 -9.89 0.37 -3.94
N CYS A 478 -8.67 0.78 -3.60
CA CYS A 478 -8.29 1.04 -2.20
C CYS A 478 -9.14 2.16 -1.55
N ILE A 479 -9.46 3.23 -2.29
CA ILE A 479 -10.29 4.34 -1.77
C ILE A 479 -11.67 3.84 -1.30
N PRO A 480 -12.52 3.24 -2.16
CA PRO A 480 -13.83 2.77 -1.73
C PRO A 480 -13.72 1.65 -0.68
N LEU A 481 -12.68 0.80 -0.71
CA LEU A 481 -12.45 -0.20 0.33
C LEU A 481 -12.24 0.42 1.71
N ILE A 482 -11.36 1.42 1.84
CA ILE A 482 -11.14 2.13 3.10
C ILE A 482 -12.42 2.83 3.55
N LEU A 483 -13.16 3.46 2.63
CA LEU A 483 -14.42 4.11 2.98
C LEU A 483 -15.48 3.11 3.47
N LYS A 484 -15.58 1.94 2.83
CA LYS A 484 -16.43 0.83 3.29
C LYS A 484 -16.05 0.37 4.70
N PHE A 485 -14.75 0.25 4.98
CA PHE A 485 -14.23 -0.08 6.32
C PHE A 485 -14.63 0.95 7.38
N PHE A 486 -14.68 2.25 7.04
CA PHE A 486 -15.15 3.29 7.96
C PHE A 486 -16.68 3.46 7.98
N ASN A 487 -17.40 2.89 7.02
CA ASN A 487 -18.86 2.93 6.90
C ASN A 487 -19.55 1.92 7.84
N GLN A 488 -19.05 1.78 9.06
CA GLN A 488 -19.58 0.93 10.12
C GLN A 488 -19.60 1.69 11.43
N ASN A 489 -20.07 1.06 12.51
CA ASN A 489 -19.96 1.65 13.84
C ASN A 489 -18.49 1.62 14.32
N ILE A 490 -17.73 2.64 13.92
CA ILE A 490 -16.30 2.75 14.22
C ILE A 490 -16.01 2.79 15.72
N MET A 491 -16.92 3.34 16.53
CA MET A 491 -16.78 3.39 17.99
C MET A 491 -16.84 1.98 18.58
N SER A 492 -17.78 1.15 18.13
CA SER A 492 -17.86 -0.25 18.55
C SER A 492 -16.63 -1.04 18.11
N TYR A 493 -16.15 -0.82 16.87
CA TYR A 493 -14.95 -1.49 16.37
C TYR A 493 -13.69 -1.16 17.19
N ILE A 494 -13.44 0.12 17.50
CA ILE A 494 -12.26 0.50 18.29
C ILE A 494 -12.38 0.15 19.77
N SER A 495 -13.58 -0.07 20.31
CA SER A 495 -13.79 -0.48 21.70
C SER A 495 -14.01 -2.00 21.85
N ALA A 496 -13.87 -2.77 20.77
CA ALA A 496 -14.00 -4.22 20.79
C ALA A 496 -12.92 -4.86 21.68
N LYS A 497 -13.32 -5.83 22.51
CA LYS A 497 -12.44 -6.57 23.42
C LYS A 497 -12.19 -7.97 22.85
N ASN A 498 -11.10 -8.11 22.11
CA ASN A 498 -10.69 -9.38 21.49
C ASN A 498 -9.31 -9.83 22.00
N SER A 499 -9.08 -9.78 23.30
CA SER A 499 -7.83 -10.21 23.95
C SER A 499 -8.13 -10.85 25.29
N ILE A 500 -7.41 -11.94 25.58
CA ILE A 500 -7.55 -12.71 26.80
C ILE A 500 -6.17 -12.71 27.45
N CYS A 501 -5.92 -11.76 28.35
CA CYS A 501 -4.59 -11.51 28.92
C CYS A 501 -4.01 -12.76 29.60
N ALA A 502 -4.86 -13.57 30.24
CA ALA A 502 -4.46 -14.84 30.85
C ALA A 502 -3.87 -15.87 29.87
N LEU A 503 -4.15 -15.73 28.56
CA LEU A 503 -3.66 -16.61 27.50
C LEU A 503 -2.51 -15.99 26.68
N ASP A 504 -2.12 -14.75 26.99
CA ASP A 504 -1.01 -14.11 26.29
C ASP A 504 0.34 -14.65 26.78
N PHE A 505 1.27 -14.84 25.85
CA PHE A 505 2.64 -15.26 26.15
C PHE A 505 3.47 -14.04 26.60
N PRO A 506 4.34 -14.16 27.62
CA PRO A 506 4.73 -15.37 28.36
C PRO A 506 3.88 -15.69 29.60
N HIS A 507 2.87 -14.87 29.90
CA HIS A 507 2.06 -15.02 31.11
C HIS A 507 1.47 -16.43 31.27
N CYS A 508 0.91 -16.99 30.19
CA CYS A 508 0.25 -18.29 30.18
C CYS A 508 1.18 -19.51 30.38
N VAL A 509 2.50 -19.32 30.27
CA VAL A 509 3.48 -20.40 30.48
C VAL A 509 4.18 -20.32 31.84
N VAL A 510 4.28 -19.11 32.43
CA VAL A 510 4.93 -18.90 33.73
C VAL A 510 3.93 -19.05 34.89
N HIS A 511 2.71 -18.58 34.71
CA HIS A 511 1.70 -18.59 35.77
C HIS A 511 0.71 -19.76 35.63
N GLU A 512 0.21 -20.25 36.76
CA GLU A 512 -0.88 -21.22 36.76
C GLU A 512 -2.11 -20.62 36.07
N MET A 513 -2.63 -21.35 35.08
CA MET A 513 -3.72 -20.85 34.24
C MET A 513 -5.01 -20.77 35.08
N PRO A 514 -5.63 -19.57 35.20
CA PRO A 514 -6.87 -19.44 35.94
C PRO A 514 -8.01 -20.18 35.24
N GLU A 515 -9.00 -20.65 36.01
CA GLU A 515 -10.21 -21.24 35.44
C GLU A 515 -10.93 -20.21 34.56
N LEU A 516 -11.03 -20.50 33.26
CA LEU A 516 -11.71 -19.64 32.29
C LEU A 516 -13.22 -19.72 32.51
N THR A 517 -13.81 -18.67 33.08
CA THR A 517 -15.27 -18.50 33.17
C THR A 517 -15.77 -17.53 32.10
N ALA A 518 -17.06 -17.61 31.74
CA ALA A 518 -17.66 -16.67 30.78
C ALA A 518 -17.52 -15.20 31.23
N GLU A 519 -17.62 -14.96 32.54
CA GLU A 519 -17.43 -13.63 33.15
C GLU A 519 -15.98 -13.14 33.02
N SER A 520 -14.98 -14.02 33.16
CA SER A 520 -13.56 -13.67 32.96
C SER A 520 -13.22 -13.32 31.51
N LEU A 521 -13.94 -13.90 30.53
CA LEU A 521 -13.80 -13.58 29.11
C LEU A 521 -14.41 -12.22 28.75
N GLU A 522 -15.46 -11.79 29.46
CA GLU A 522 -16.10 -10.49 29.28
C GLU A 522 -15.42 -9.36 30.07
N ALA A 523 -14.78 -9.71 31.19
CA ALA A 523 -13.95 -8.83 32.03
C ALA A 523 -12.62 -8.48 31.35
N GLY A 524 -12.66 -7.96 30.11
CA GLY A 524 -11.45 -7.47 29.46
C GLY A 524 -10.96 -6.15 30.06
N ASP A 525 -9.73 -5.76 29.71
CA ASP A 525 -9.02 -4.55 30.17
C ASP A 525 -9.91 -3.30 30.36
N SER A 526 -9.52 -2.49 31.36
CA SER A 526 -10.07 -1.15 31.62
C SER A 526 -9.74 -0.11 30.53
N ASN A 527 -9.01 -0.52 29.48
CA ASN A 527 -8.63 0.32 28.35
C ASN A 527 -9.85 0.72 27.51
N GLN A 528 -10.01 2.02 27.30
CA GLN A 528 -11.13 2.60 26.53
C GLN A 528 -11.12 2.20 25.04
N PHE A 529 -9.94 1.90 24.49
CA PHE A 529 -9.75 1.57 23.08
C PHE A 529 -8.84 0.35 22.90
N CYS A 530 -9.23 -0.56 22.01
CA CYS A 530 -8.35 -1.57 21.44
C CYS A 530 -7.28 -0.90 20.58
N TRP A 531 -6.03 -0.97 21.05
CA TRP A 531 -4.88 -0.37 20.37
C TRP A 531 -4.70 -0.86 18.93
N ARG A 532 -4.91 -2.16 18.66
CA ARG A 532 -4.77 -2.73 17.32
C ARG A 532 -5.72 -2.06 16.33
N ASN A 533 -7.00 -1.94 16.69
CA ASN A 533 -8.04 -1.38 15.84
C ASN A 533 -7.84 0.12 15.63
N LEU A 534 -7.48 0.85 16.69
CA LEU A 534 -7.16 2.26 16.61
C LEU A 534 -5.95 2.52 15.70
N PHE A 535 -4.88 1.75 15.85
CA PHE A 535 -3.68 1.82 15.01
C PHE A 535 -4.00 1.55 13.54
N SER A 536 -4.77 0.50 13.25
CA SER A 536 -5.26 0.18 11.91
C SER A 536 -6.04 1.34 11.30
N CYS A 537 -7.02 1.90 12.03
CA CYS A 537 -7.82 3.02 11.56
C CYS A 537 -6.97 4.26 11.22
N ILE A 538 -6.02 4.62 12.10
CA ILE A 538 -5.12 5.75 11.87
C ILE A 538 -4.28 5.53 10.62
N ASN A 539 -3.75 4.32 10.41
CA ASN A 539 -2.92 4.02 9.25
C ASN A 539 -3.72 3.99 7.95
N LEU A 540 -4.94 3.45 7.94
CA LEU A 540 -5.84 3.51 6.78
C LEU A 540 -6.17 4.96 6.41
N LEU A 541 -6.46 5.83 7.39
CA LEU A 541 -6.67 7.26 7.16
C LEU A 541 -5.40 7.94 6.62
N ARG A 542 -4.21 7.54 7.09
CA ARG A 542 -2.93 8.05 6.60
C ARG A 542 -2.65 7.63 5.16
N ILE A 543 -2.96 6.38 4.80
CA ILE A 543 -2.89 5.88 3.41
C ILE A 543 -3.82 6.71 2.53
N LEU A 544 -5.09 6.85 2.93
CA LEU A 544 -6.08 7.63 2.19
C LEU A 544 -5.65 9.10 2.00
N ASN A 545 -5.07 9.72 3.03
CA ASN A 545 -4.48 11.05 2.91
C ASN A 545 -3.30 11.08 1.93
N LYS A 546 -2.40 10.09 1.96
CA LYS A 546 -1.22 10.08 1.11
C LYS A 546 -1.59 9.95 -0.37
N ILE A 547 -2.54 9.10 -0.71
CA ILE A 547 -2.93 8.87 -2.11
C ILE A 547 -3.76 10.02 -2.69
N THR A 548 -4.52 10.75 -1.87
CA THR A 548 -5.41 11.85 -2.33
C THR A 548 -4.81 13.25 -2.22
N LYS A 549 -3.82 13.45 -1.35
CA LYS A 549 -3.23 14.76 -1.08
C LYS A 549 -2.62 15.39 -2.34
N TRP A 550 -3.05 16.61 -2.65
CA TRP A 550 -2.63 17.39 -3.84
C TRP A 550 -2.97 16.72 -5.19
N LYS A 551 -3.93 15.80 -5.20
CA LYS A 551 -4.44 15.16 -6.43
C LYS A 551 -5.91 15.49 -6.57
N HIS A 552 -6.22 16.33 -7.55
CA HIS A 552 -7.59 16.78 -7.78
C HIS A 552 -8.46 15.57 -8.15
N SER A 553 -8.03 14.79 -9.13
CA SER A 553 -8.61 13.50 -9.54
C SER A 553 -9.08 12.62 -8.39
N ARG A 554 -8.16 12.26 -7.49
CA ARG A 554 -8.40 11.32 -6.39
C ARG A 554 -9.21 11.96 -5.25
N THR A 555 -9.11 13.27 -5.06
CA THR A 555 -9.97 13.99 -4.11
C THR A 555 -11.42 14.01 -4.60
N MET A 556 -11.63 14.11 -5.92
CA MET A 556 -12.96 14.03 -6.51
C MET A 556 -13.58 12.65 -6.35
N MET A 557 -12.80 11.59 -6.48
CA MET A 557 -13.26 10.23 -6.14
C MET A 557 -13.83 10.17 -4.72
N LEU A 558 -13.20 10.81 -3.72
CA LEU A 558 -13.73 10.86 -2.35
C LEU A 558 -15.11 11.54 -2.26
N VAL A 559 -15.33 12.58 -3.07
CA VAL A 559 -16.59 13.31 -3.12
C VAL A 559 -17.67 12.45 -3.79
N VAL A 560 -17.35 11.83 -4.92
CA VAL A 560 -18.23 10.90 -5.66
C VAL A 560 -18.64 9.72 -4.78
N PHE A 561 -17.72 9.15 -4.01
CA PHE A 561 -18.01 8.08 -3.04
C PHE A 561 -18.68 8.57 -1.74
N LYS A 562 -19.16 9.82 -1.69
CA LYS A 562 -19.84 10.41 -0.53
C LYS A 562 -19.06 10.20 0.78
N SER A 563 -17.74 10.42 0.75
CA SER A 563 -16.90 10.10 1.91
C SER A 563 -17.09 11.05 3.10
N ALA A 564 -17.54 12.29 2.87
CA ALA A 564 -17.63 13.31 3.91
C ALA A 564 -18.54 12.93 5.11
N PRO A 565 -19.78 12.40 4.92
CA PRO A 565 -20.58 11.84 6.02
C PRO A 565 -19.89 10.70 6.79
N ILE A 566 -19.21 9.78 6.09
CA ILE A 566 -18.50 8.64 6.69
C ILE A 566 -17.38 9.16 7.61
N LEU A 567 -16.55 10.06 7.08
CA LEU A 567 -15.45 10.70 7.80
C LEU A 567 -15.95 11.56 8.96
N LYS A 568 -17.06 12.29 8.79
CA LYS A 568 -17.66 13.07 9.89
C LYS A 568 -18.11 12.18 11.06
N ARG A 569 -18.65 10.98 10.79
CA ARG A 569 -18.95 10.02 11.87
C ARG A 569 -17.69 9.54 12.59
N ALA A 570 -16.59 9.35 11.87
CA ALA A 570 -15.31 8.97 12.46
C ALA A 570 -14.72 10.03 13.42
N LEU A 571 -15.09 11.32 13.29
CA LEU A 571 -14.68 12.38 14.23
C LEU A 571 -15.21 12.19 15.66
N LYS A 572 -16.24 11.35 15.86
CA LYS A 572 -16.76 11.01 17.19
C LYS A 572 -15.70 10.34 18.07
N VAL A 573 -14.72 9.67 17.46
CA VAL A 573 -13.56 9.12 18.15
C VAL A 573 -12.69 10.27 18.66
N LYS A 574 -12.64 10.47 19.98
CA LYS A 574 -11.88 11.55 20.63
C LYS A 574 -10.39 11.25 20.76
N GLN A 575 -9.78 10.76 19.69
CA GLN A 575 -8.34 10.50 19.62
C GLN A 575 -7.69 11.48 18.64
N ALA A 576 -6.66 12.19 19.11
CA ALA A 576 -6.10 13.35 18.40
C ALA A 576 -5.62 13.01 16.98
N MET A 577 -5.03 11.82 16.77
CA MET A 577 -4.46 11.44 15.48
C MET A 577 -5.49 11.10 14.45
N MET A 578 -6.45 10.29 14.85
CA MET A 578 -7.58 9.94 14.03
C MET A 578 -8.31 11.22 13.62
N GLN A 579 -8.61 12.12 14.56
CA GLN A 579 -9.24 13.40 14.25
C GLN A 579 -8.42 14.25 13.28
N LEU A 580 -7.10 14.36 13.47
CA LEU A 580 -6.25 15.13 12.58
C LEU A 580 -6.30 14.63 11.13
N TYR A 581 -6.17 13.32 10.91
CA TYR A 581 -6.18 12.76 9.56
C TYR A 581 -7.57 12.77 8.92
N VAL A 582 -8.63 12.62 9.72
CA VAL A 582 -10.01 12.80 9.25
C VAL A 582 -10.24 14.26 8.83
N LEU A 583 -9.83 15.24 9.64
CA LEU A 583 -9.99 16.66 9.32
C LEU A 583 -9.19 17.08 8.09
N LYS A 584 -7.99 16.50 7.87
CA LYS A 584 -7.21 16.71 6.63
C LYS A 584 -7.95 16.23 5.39
N LEU A 585 -8.60 15.06 5.46
CA LEU A 585 -9.42 14.53 4.35
C LEU A 585 -10.67 15.36 4.11
N LEU A 586 -11.30 15.86 5.18
CA LEU A 586 -12.45 16.75 5.05
C LEU A 586 -12.03 18.10 4.42
N LYS A 587 -10.88 18.66 4.85
CA LYS A 587 -10.33 19.92 4.32
C LYS A 587 -10.14 19.89 2.80
N ILE A 588 -9.58 18.82 2.24
CA ILE A 588 -9.36 18.75 0.79
C ILE A 588 -10.68 18.63 0.00
N GLN A 589 -11.74 18.12 0.62
CA GLN A 589 -13.05 17.96 0.00
C GLN A 589 -13.94 19.21 0.09
N THR A 590 -13.71 20.11 1.06
CA THR A 590 -14.64 21.21 1.34
C THR A 590 -14.91 22.12 0.14
N LYS A 591 -13.94 22.26 -0.77
CA LYS A 591 -14.10 23.07 -1.98
C LYS A 591 -15.12 22.49 -2.98
N TYR A 592 -15.45 21.20 -2.88
CA TYR A 592 -16.39 20.51 -3.78
C TYR A 592 -17.75 20.21 -3.15
N LEU A 593 -17.89 20.37 -1.83
CA LEU A 593 -19.13 20.06 -1.11
C LEU A 593 -20.17 21.21 -1.19
N GLY A 594 -19.84 22.30 -1.88
CA GLY A 594 -20.73 23.44 -2.09
C GLY A 594 -20.90 24.34 -0.86
N ARG A 595 -21.72 25.39 -1.01
CA ARG A 595 -21.97 26.40 0.05
C ARG A 595 -22.91 25.89 1.15
N GLN A 596 -23.95 25.14 0.80
CA GLN A 596 -24.95 24.64 1.76
C GLN A 596 -24.33 23.68 2.78
N TRP A 597 -23.48 22.76 2.34
CA TRP A 597 -22.81 21.82 3.23
C TRP A 597 -21.93 22.54 4.26
N ARG A 598 -21.21 23.60 3.85
CA ARG A 598 -20.38 24.39 4.78
C ARG A 598 -21.20 25.08 5.86
N LYS A 599 -22.36 25.65 5.49
CA LYS A 599 -23.29 26.28 6.45
C LYS A 599 -23.78 25.27 7.49
N SER A 600 -24.17 24.06 7.07
CA SER A 600 -24.65 23.02 7.99
C SER A 600 -23.54 22.31 8.78
N ASN A 601 -22.28 22.44 8.36
CA ASN A 601 -21.11 21.79 8.97
C ASN A 601 -20.12 22.80 9.58
N MET A 602 -20.59 23.94 10.07
CA MET A 602 -19.72 25.00 10.60
C MET A 602 -18.80 24.51 11.74
N LYS A 603 -19.28 23.62 12.62
CA LYS A 603 -18.43 23.00 13.66
C LYS A 603 -17.22 22.26 13.08
N THR A 604 -17.43 21.54 11.96
CA THR A 604 -16.35 20.84 11.24
C THR A 604 -15.41 21.84 10.58
N MET A 605 -15.94 22.91 9.96
CA MET A 605 -15.13 23.98 9.36
C MET A 605 -14.23 24.66 10.40
N SER A 606 -14.77 24.98 11.58
CA SER A 606 -14.01 25.55 12.69
C SER A 606 -12.95 24.57 13.20
N ALA A 607 -13.26 23.28 13.29
CA ALA A 607 -12.28 22.27 13.69
C ALA A 607 -11.14 22.12 12.67
N ILE A 608 -11.44 22.19 11.37
CA ILE A 608 -10.41 22.24 10.31
C ILE A 608 -9.55 23.48 10.49
N TYR A 609 -10.17 24.64 10.71
CA TYR A 609 -9.45 25.90 10.89
C TYR A 609 -8.48 25.85 12.09
N GLN A 610 -8.92 25.28 13.22
CA GLN A 610 -8.15 25.21 14.46
C GLN A 610 -7.06 24.12 14.44
N LYS A 611 -7.32 22.95 13.87
CA LYS A 611 -6.47 21.76 14.04
C LYS A 611 -5.62 21.40 12.82
N VAL A 612 -5.92 21.95 11.64
CA VAL A 612 -5.21 21.64 10.40
C VAL A 612 -4.45 22.87 9.93
N ARG A 613 -3.17 22.69 9.59
CA ARG A 613 -2.31 23.76 9.06
C ARG A 613 -2.85 24.32 7.74
N HIS A 614 -2.79 25.64 7.60
CA HIS A 614 -3.13 26.37 6.37
C HIS A 614 -1.89 26.88 5.66
N ARG A 615 -1.97 27.00 4.33
CA ARG A 615 -0.99 27.66 3.47
C ARG A 615 -1.65 28.86 2.81
N LEU A 616 -0.84 29.82 2.38
CA LEU A 616 -1.32 31.04 1.71
C LEU A 616 -2.16 30.74 0.46
N ASN A 617 -1.78 29.69 -0.28
CA ASN A 617 -2.47 29.28 -1.50
C ASN A 617 -3.59 28.24 -1.25
N ASP A 618 -3.97 27.98 0.00
CA ASP A 618 -5.04 27.02 0.28
C ASP A 618 -6.42 27.64 0.00
N ASP A 619 -7.07 27.21 -1.07
CA ASP A 619 -8.40 27.65 -1.53
C ASP A 619 -9.57 26.88 -0.90
N TRP A 620 -9.30 26.00 0.07
CA TRP A 620 -10.26 25.04 0.64
C TRP A 620 -11.56 25.64 1.20
N ALA A 621 -11.49 26.87 1.72
CA ALA A 621 -12.64 27.58 2.29
C ALA A 621 -13.39 28.42 1.24
N TYR A 622 -12.79 28.65 0.07
CA TYR A 622 -13.38 29.43 -1.00
C TYR A 622 -14.43 28.59 -1.75
N GLY A 623 -15.55 29.23 -2.07
CA GLY A 623 -16.75 28.55 -2.56
C GLY A 623 -16.95 28.66 -4.04
N ASN A 624 -16.16 27.92 -4.81
CA ASN A 624 -16.45 27.71 -6.23
C ASN A 624 -17.40 26.52 -6.36
N ASP A 625 -18.50 26.72 -7.07
CA ASP A 625 -19.36 25.64 -7.51
C ASP A 625 -18.68 25.01 -8.73
N ILE A 626 -17.61 24.24 -8.48
CA ILE A 626 -16.92 23.48 -9.52
C ILE A 626 -17.74 22.23 -9.78
N ASP A 627 -18.27 22.09 -10.99
CA ASP A 627 -19.00 20.89 -11.38
C ASP A 627 -18.11 19.65 -11.27
N ALA A 628 -18.54 18.73 -10.40
CA ALA A 628 -17.83 17.52 -10.06
C ALA A 628 -18.04 16.44 -11.11
N ARG A 629 -17.44 16.56 -12.30
CA ARG A 629 -17.63 15.57 -13.37
C ARG A 629 -16.64 14.41 -13.25
N PRO A 630 -17.10 13.15 -13.17
CA PRO A 630 -16.22 11.99 -12.99
C PRO A 630 -15.15 11.80 -14.08
N TRP A 631 -15.43 12.23 -15.33
CA TRP A 631 -14.56 12.00 -16.50
C TRP A 631 -13.46 13.05 -16.69
N ASP A 632 -13.56 14.23 -16.05
CA ASP A 632 -12.61 15.34 -16.26
C ASP A 632 -11.20 15.02 -15.73
N PHE A 633 -11.02 13.91 -15.01
CA PHE A 633 -9.79 13.59 -14.28
C PHE A 633 -9.04 12.35 -14.77
N GLN A 634 -9.61 11.62 -15.74
CA GLN A 634 -8.97 10.44 -16.32
C GLN A 634 -7.72 10.82 -17.13
N ALA A 635 -7.72 12.01 -17.75
CA ALA A 635 -6.58 12.56 -18.47
C ALA A 635 -5.36 12.80 -17.54
N GLU A 636 -5.57 13.33 -16.33
CA GLU A 636 -4.49 13.57 -15.36
C GLU A 636 -3.84 12.25 -14.88
N GLU A 637 -4.63 11.22 -14.60
CA GLU A 637 -4.10 9.91 -14.20
C GLU A 637 -3.42 9.17 -15.37
N CYS A 638 -3.91 9.33 -16.60
CA CYS A 638 -3.25 8.81 -17.80
C CYS A 638 -1.88 9.48 -18.03
N ALA A 639 -1.80 10.81 -17.96
CA ALA A 639 -0.53 11.54 -18.10
C ALA A 639 0.48 11.19 -16.99
N LEU A 640 -0.01 10.98 -15.76
CA LEU A 640 0.82 10.50 -14.66
C LEU A 640 1.36 9.09 -14.94
N ARG A 641 0.52 8.19 -15.46
CA ARG A 641 0.93 6.83 -15.82
C ARG A 641 2.07 6.83 -16.84
N GLU A 642 1.93 7.60 -17.92
CA GLU A 642 2.96 7.72 -18.96
C GLU A 642 4.29 8.25 -18.39
N SER A 643 4.22 9.20 -17.46
CA SER A 643 5.41 9.73 -16.80
C SER A 643 6.12 8.68 -15.94
N ILE A 644 5.35 7.85 -15.23
CA ILE A 644 5.88 6.75 -14.42
C ILE A 644 6.49 5.66 -15.29
N GLU A 645 5.84 5.28 -16.38
CA GLU A 645 6.35 4.30 -17.34
C GLU A 645 7.67 4.78 -17.96
N LYS A 646 7.75 6.04 -18.41
CA LYS A 646 9.00 6.64 -18.90
C LYS A 646 10.11 6.63 -17.87
N PHE A 647 9.79 6.93 -16.60
CA PHE A 647 10.76 6.85 -15.50
C PHE A 647 11.26 5.41 -15.29
N ASN A 648 10.36 4.43 -15.19
CA ASN A 648 10.72 3.04 -14.95
C ASN A 648 11.54 2.46 -16.13
N MET A 649 11.14 2.76 -17.36
CA MET A 649 11.90 2.35 -18.56
C MET A 649 13.30 2.93 -18.55
N ARG A 650 13.44 4.24 -18.31
CA ARG A 650 14.75 4.90 -18.29
C ARG A 650 15.68 4.34 -17.22
N ARG A 651 15.15 4.03 -16.04
CA ARG A 651 15.97 3.69 -14.86
C ARG A 651 16.25 2.20 -14.71
N TYR A 652 15.34 1.34 -15.15
CA TYR A 652 15.40 -0.10 -14.85
C TYR A 652 15.37 -1.00 -16.08
N ASP A 653 15.01 -0.47 -17.26
CA ASP A 653 15.08 -1.27 -18.47
C ASP A 653 16.53 -1.39 -18.91
N LYS A 654 17.02 -2.63 -19.00
CA LYS A 654 18.38 -2.95 -19.47
C LYS A 654 18.47 -2.88 -20.99
N ASN A 655 17.33 -2.90 -21.69
CA ASN A 655 17.29 -2.61 -23.11
C ASN A 655 17.35 -1.10 -23.27
N GLN A 656 18.56 -0.55 -23.37
CA GLN A 656 18.73 0.74 -24.01
C GLN A 656 18.09 0.65 -25.39
N ASN A 657 16.90 1.21 -25.57
CA ASN A 657 16.34 1.41 -26.90
C ASN A 657 17.41 2.16 -27.71
N SER A 658 18.04 1.49 -28.68
CA SER A 658 18.98 2.09 -29.63
C SER A 658 18.39 3.29 -30.36
N GLU A 659 17.07 3.47 -30.32
CA GLU A 659 16.38 4.67 -30.82
C GLU A 659 16.73 5.98 -30.08
N PHE A 660 17.29 5.90 -28.86
CA PHE A 660 17.62 7.08 -28.05
C PHE A 660 19.12 7.24 -27.75
N THR A 661 19.98 6.42 -28.34
CA THR A 661 21.42 6.76 -28.38
C THR A 661 21.58 8.05 -29.19
N PRO A 662 22.37 9.03 -28.73
CA PRO A 662 22.63 10.23 -29.52
C PRO A 662 23.13 9.82 -30.89
N VAL A 663 22.36 10.10 -31.93
CA VAL A 663 22.84 9.93 -33.30
C VAL A 663 23.89 11.00 -33.51
N ASP A 664 25.13 10.60 -33.75
CA ASP A 664 26.18 11.54 -34.06
C ASP A 664 25.90 12.17 -35.41
N ASN A 665 25.30 13.36 -35.40
CA ASN A 665 24.95 14.10 -36.60
C ASN A 665 26.16 14.82 -37.23
N CYS A 666 27.38 14.60 -36.69
CA CYS A 666 28.61 15.14 -37.26
C CYS A 666 29.14 14.19 -38.34
N LEU A 667 28.99 14.57 -39.61
CA LEU A 667 29.54 13.84 -40.76
C LEU A 667 31.05 13.55 -40.65
N GLN A 668 31.80 14.40 -39.94
CA GLN A 668 33.23 14.19 -39.68
C GLN A 668 33.52 13.07 -38.66
N SER A 669 32.57 12.82 -37.74
CA SER A 669 32.71 11.86 -36.65
C SER A 669 32.22 10.46 -37.04
N VAL A 670 31.22 10.36 -37.91
CA VAL A 670 30.78 9.10 -38.53
C VAL A 670 31.91 8.43 -39.32
N LEU A 671 32.81 9.21 -39.92
CA LEU A 671 34.01 8.73 -40.61
C LEU A 671 35.20 8.45 -39.65
N GLY A 672 35.05 8.76 -38.36
CA GLY A 672 36.07 8.60 -37.33
C GLY A 672 35.83 7.43 -36.37
N GLN A 673 34.66 6.79 -36.42
CA GLN A 673 34.43 5.56 -35.66
C GLN A 673 35.27 4.42 -36.25
N ARG A 674 36.21 3.90 -35.45
CA ARG A 674 36.88 2.63 -35.76
C ARG A 674 35.88 1.50 -35.56
N VAL A 675 35.36 0.99 -36.66
CA VAL A 675 34.61 -0.27 -36.67
C VAL A 675 35.64 -1.39 -36.78
N ASP A 676 35.74 -2.23 -35.75
CA ASP A 676 36.59 -3.42 -35.80
C ASP A 676 35.91 -4.45 -36.74
N LEU A 677 36.48 -4.59 -37.93
CA LEU A 677 36.01 -5.54 -38.94
C LEU A 677 36.59 -6.93 -38.64
N PRO A 678 35.85 -8.02 -38.91
CA PRO A 678 36.38 -9.38 -38.80
C PRO A 678 37.64 -9.55 -39.66
N GLU A 679 38.66 -10.27 -39.18
CA GLU A 679 39.94 -10.43 -39.89
C GLU A 679 39.75 -10.98 -41.32
N ASP A 680 38.77 -11.84 -41.53
CA ASP A 680 38.41 -12.43 -42.83
C ASP A 680 37.85 -11.41 -43.83
N PHE A 681 37.30 -10.31 -43.34
CA PHE A 681 36.73 -9.26 -44.18
C PHE A 681 37.82 -8.48 -44.92
N HIS A 682 39.02 -8.36 -44.35
CA HIS A 682 40.15 -7.71 -45.02
C HIS A 682 40.60 -8.45 -46.28
N TYR A 683 40.51 -9.78 -46.30
CA TYR A 683 40.88 -10.61 -47.46
C TYR A 683 39.81 -10.64 -48.56
N SER A 684 38.55 -10.43 -48.19
CA SER A 684 37.40 -10.48 -49.10
C SER A 684 36.87 -9.09 -49.50
N TYR A 685 37.51 -8.02 -49.01
CA TYR A 685 37.08 -6.64 -49.17
C TYR A 685 36.93 -6.21 -50.64
N GLU A 686 37.91 -6.54 -51.48
CA GLU A 686 37.86 -6.18 -52.91
C GLU A 686 36.71 -6.89 -53.63
N MET A 687 36.50 -8.18 -53.35
CA MET A 687 35.39 -8.94 -53.92
C MET A 687 34.02 -8.44 -53.44
N TRP A 688 33.92 -8.02 -52.18
CA TRP A 688 32.71 -7.42 -51.63
C TRP A 688 32.40 -6.06 -52.28
N LEU A 689 33.41 -5.21 -52.46
CA LEU A 689 33.28 -3.93 -53.16
C LEU A 689 32.78 -4.10 -54.59
N GLU A 690 33.37 -5.04 -55.33
CA GLU A 690 32.96 -5.32 -56.71
C GLU A 690 31.51 -5.83 -56.79
N ARG A 691 31.12 -6.69 -55.85
CA ARG A 691 29.82 -7.36 -55.85
C ARG A 691 28.66 -6.53 -55.28
N GLU A 692 28.90 -5.79 -54.21
CA GLU A 692 27.82 -5.11 -53.45
C GLU A 692 27.80 -3.61 -53.71
N VAL A 693 28.93 -3.00 -54.09
CA VAL A 693 29.02 -1.54 -54.28
C VAL A 693 29.07 -1.15 -55.76
N PHE A 694 29.92 -1.81 -56.56
CA PHE A 694 30.11 -1.41 -57.97
C PHE A 694 29.13 -2.08 -58.93
N SER A 695 28.78 -3.34 -58.71
CA SER A 695 27.90 -4.09 -59.63
C SER A 695 26.41 -4.01 -59.29
N GLN A 696 26.05 -3.52 -58.09
CA GLN A 696 24.66 -3.23 -57.75
C GLN A 696 24.34 -1.75 -58.03
N PRO A 697 23.39 -1.45 -58.95
CA PRO A 697 22.93 -0.08 -59.14
C PRO A 697 22.15 0.36 -57.89
N ILE A 698 22.71 1.30 -57.14
CA ILE A 698 22.06 1.88 -55.97
C ILE A 698 20.76 2.57 -56.42
N GLN A 699 19.61 2.03 -56.02
CA GLN A 699 18.31 2.65 -56.25
C GLN A 699 18.10 3.81 -55.27
N TRP A 700 18.70 4.95 -55.59
CA TRP A 700 18.60 6.18 -54.79
C TRP A 700 17.15 6.61 -54.50
N GLU A 701 16.20 6.26 -55.38
CA GLU A 701 14.78 6.54 -55.20
C GLU A 701 14.13 5.76 -54.04
N GLY A 702 14.60 4.53 -53.74
CA GLY A 702 14.07 3.72 -52.63
C GLY A 702 14.47 4.24 -51.25
N LEU A 703 15.64 4.87 -51.15
CA LEU A 703 16.14 5.49 -49.91
C LEU A 703 15.33 6.73 -49.49
N LEU A 704 14.71 7.41 -50.44
CA LEU A 704 13.83 8.56 -50.19
C LEU A 704 12.39 8.14 -49.82
N GLN A 705 12.01 6.88 -50.00
CA GLN A 705 10.67 6.37 -49.68
C GLN A 705 10.57 5.74 -48.28
N ALA A 706 11.70 5.48 -47.60
CA ALA A 706 11.75 4.84 -46.29
C ALA A 706 11.73 5.81 -45.09
N GLN A 707 11.10 6.99 -45.22
CA GLN A 707 10.85 7.92 -44.10
C GLN A 707 9.36 8.24 -43.93
#